data_AF-A0A954MFB7-F1
#
_entry.id   AF-A0A954MFB7-F1
#
_cell.length_a   1.000
_cell.length_b   1.000
_cell.length_c   1.000
_cell.angle_alpha   90.00
_cell.angle_beta   90.00
_cell.angle_gamma   90.00
#
_symmetry.space_group_name_H-M   'P 1'
#
loop_
_entity.id
_entity.type
_entity.pdbx_description
1 polymer ?
#
loop_
_entity_poly.entity_id
_entity_poly.type
_entity_poly.pdbx_seq_one_letter_code
_entity_poly.pdbx_strand_id
1 'polypeptide(L)'
;MLAGTSDELVDAQLSPPIQDQILAVLASLDAGARDVGNSDALNREIPGVGRSLNGLLEDGTSHVTRWGDLVMLEQVAAGYFQKFDSSSTNFDPASVGQQPTAYGLRDALAAQVTISPEFQGMNGDAAVMVSGGIDAETNQLRFGILVHAERTQNVHLSFDALGADWTNLNIELNADATVDVVTTVDLALSFGMGLNQDTGNDPFFDLQKFNIRTDVNADDATFGFAMGPVDGTISATKLDITADASIVLPPGAAAIEDRLRLTTGTSPFNLDFDFSGSLYGNALGATPPNLPGILVSDADLFDNSAPTFNVDLAPLLLNLSAEHVVGGLLQLADSLDDVIGSDSLDQPIPLINKSLHELLTSPAQPRRFSGNEITSISTSVVDGDVQRFMATLDTGGRSVSSLGIKPGDLVTFLAEGGDRFGATVESVGTDVVTLTYAAARNDKPDATSLQSLEFHVGGSIGDQLRSALGNYNKPGAVVPTIGRLLNELSGPLGIDFGAIGFDETTKTLTLTPTFAPEPIQFESKLDFGDSIVGLEFDASGRFMLTAEPVIRLPLGINLDPDATLSASDRVFVIEDVEPEVTISLSANIDDPHARASLGFLSAVLEESTDNNGIVLNTTVTVNIVDPKTGSGLNAQSTPTEIAGALTDSLEVNFGGSLDIEGLVIRPEVAGTTIPGEITISTAGPTSFSGFGQLGSLLDDVSVTNTIGSFDSLTPDAVVTMLLQLGNSLQSIAGELNVPDGIPFVDDAISEVVDFTESAGDFARRFYFNASLVGDNDISVTDGVLSGDAMITLRAEGSEPVFVTIPAASTADNQSIDDLYVDINEAFKSAGLDGFLIAERQRSFDATQVETVSDVSAAAVGPAVAPLNGLKRYRFSFAPGIDLFNLGLKIGDVINYTDVSGQTQRAAIDELSQSSLSVRFDGSKQSAPATGISRGVNLFDPAHTNRLAIRTVSPEFGTSMAVSTVAATAAGTLPTQLLDDLTFEIAVNDEASQSVTVPASSTTDNLTAADMVASINAAIETS
;
A
#
# COMPACT_ATOMS: atom_id res chain seq x y z
N MET A 1 -81.32 3.68 3.34
CA MET A 1 -82.77 3.96 3.43
C MET A 1 -83.57 2.74 2.97
N LEU A 2 -83.85 1.82 3.89
CA LEU A 2 -84.88 0.79 3.71
C LEU A 2 -86.21 1.39 4.15
N ALA A 3 -86.86 2.15 3.26
CA ALA A 3 -88.23 2.59 3.45
C ALA A 3 -89.17 1.64 2.69
N GLY A 4 -89.23 0.40 3.16
CA GLY A 4 -90.28 -0.57 2.83
C GLY A 4 -91.16 -0.74 4.06
N THR A 5 -92.45 -0.96 3.85
CA THR A 5 -93.51 -1.19 4.83
C THR A 5 -93.05 -1.89 6.11
N SER A 6 -93.57 -1.51 7.28
CA SER A 6 -93.26 -2.19 8.54
C SER A 6 -93.50 -3.68 8.38
N ASP A 7 -92.43 -4.47 8.27
CA ASP A 7 -92.49 -5.91 8.41
C ASP A 7 -93.08 -6.16 9.81
N GLU A 8 -94.37 -6.48 9.87
CA GLU A 8 -95.00 -6.97 11.09
C GLU A 8 -94.45 -8.38 11.34
N LEU A 9 -93.22 -8.43 11.85
CA LEU A 9 -92.59 -9.68 12.27
C LEU A 9 -93.42 -10.26 13.41
N VAL A 10 -93.94 -11.47 13.22
CA VAL A 10 -94.77 -12.14 14.24
C VAL A 10 -93.87 -12.97 15.15
N ASP A 11 -94.13 -12.93 16.46
CA ASP A 11 -93.42 -13.80 17.40
C ASP A 11 -93.82 -15.27 17.21
N ALA A 12 -92.85 -16.17 17.34
CA ALA A 12 -93.05 -17.59 17.11
C ALA A 12 -92.21 -18.43 18.07
N GLN A 13 -92.76 -19.58 18.47
CA GLN A 13 -92.02 -20.55 19.27
C GLN A 13 -90.96 -21.26 18.42
N LEU A 14 -89.74 -21.34 18.95
CA LEU A 14 -88.60 -21.96 18.30
C LEU A 14 -88.46 -23.40 18.79
N SER A 15 -88.86 -24.36 17.96
CA SER A 15 -88.69 -25.79 18.26
C SER A 15 -87.20 -26.20 18.25
N PRO A 16 -86.80 -27.30 18.92
CA PRO A 16 -85.39 -27.72 18.96
C PRO A 16 -84.71 -27.85 17.58
N PRO A 17 -85.35 -28.43 16.53
CA PRO A 17 -84.74 -28.47 15.19
C PRO A 17 -84.48 -27.09 14.57
N ILE A 18 -85.30 -26.09 14.89
CA ILE A 18 -85.10 -24.70 14.46
C ILE A 18 -83.94 -24.08 15.25
N GLN A 19 -83.86 -24.34 16.55
CA GLN A 19 -82.76 -23.86 17.40
C GLN A 19 -81.41 -24.40 16.89
N ASP A 20 -81.30 -25.71 16.62
CA ASP A 20 -80.09 -26.35 16.13
C ASP A 20 -79.61 -25.75 14.80
N GLN A 21 -80.55 -25.38 13.92
CA GLN A 21 -80.22 -24.76 12.64
C GLN A 21 -79.81 -23.30 12.76
N ILE A 22 -80.46 -22.53 13.64
CA ILE A 22 -80.01 -21.19 13.97
C ILE A 22 -78.57 -21.26 14.50
N LEU A 23 -78.29 -22.17 15.42
CA LEU A 23 -76.94 -22.37 15.96
C LEU A 23 -75.95 -22.77 14.87
N ALA A 24 -76.31 -23.66 13.94
CA ALA A 24 -75.43 -24.06 12.84
C ALA A 24 -75.09 -22.89 11.89
N VAL A 25 -76.06 -22.03 11.57
CA VAL A 25 -75.83 -20.83 10.75
C VAL A 25 -74.93 -19.84 11.48
N LEU A 26 -75.20 -19.61 12.77
CA LEU A 26 -74.40 -18.70 13.59
C LEU A 26 -72.99 -19.24 13.86
N ALA A 27 -72.80 -20.54 14.02
CA ALA A 27 -71.47 -21.13 14.19
C ALA A 27 -70.57 -20.87 12.97
N SER A 28 -71.12 -20.98 11.75
CA SER A 28 -70.38 -20.68 10.52
C SER A 28 -70.10 -19.18 10.36
N LEU A 29 -71.00 -18.33 10.85
CA LEU A 29 -70.75 -16.89 10.95
C LEU A 29 -69.62 -16.59 11.93
N ASP A 30 -69.69 -17.11 13.15
CA ASP A 30 -68.72 -16.88 14.22
C ASP A 30 -67.32 -17.38 13.83
N ALA A 31 -67.22 -18.43 13.02
CA ALA A 31 -65.95 -18.90 12.44
C ALA A 31 -65.36 -17.88 11.45
N GLY A 32 -66.14 -17.46 10.44
CA GLY A 32 -65.69 -16.43 9.49
C GLY A 32 -65.38 -15.09 10.17
N ALA A 33 -66.17 -14.72 11.18
CA ALA A 33 -65.97 -13.52 11.97
C ALA A 33 -64.63 -13.53 12.72
N ARG A 34 -64.22 -14.68 13.28
CA ARG A 34 -62.91 -14.86 13.90
C ARG A 34 -61.79 -14.68 12.89
N ASP A 35 -61.92 -15.25 11.71
CA ASP A 35 -60.88 -15.14 10.66
C ASP A 35 -60.72 -13.69 10.20
N VAL A 36 -61.82 -12.97 10.00
CA VAL A 36 -61.80 -11.54 9.71
C VAL A 36 -61.19 -10.74 10.85
N GLY A 37 -61.60 -10.98 12.09
CA GLY A 37 -61.05 -10.31 13.28
C GLY A 37 -59.55 -10.57 13.48
N ASN A 38 -59.02 -11.70 13.00
CA ASN A 38 -57.61 -12.04 13.03
C ASN A 38 -56.83 -11.62 11.77
N SER A 39 -57.47 -11.01 10.78
CA SER A 39 -56.79 -10.61 9.55
C SER A 39 -55.69 -9.59 9.79
N ASP A 40 -54.58 -9.72 9.06
CA ASP A 40 -53.43 -8.81 9.17
C ASP A 40 -53.85 -7.35 8.88
N ALA A 41 -54.75 -7.13 7.92
CA ALA A 41 -55.20 -5.79 7.55
C ALA A 41 -55.97 -5.07 8.67
N LEU A 42 -56.80 -5.77 9.46
CA LEU A 42 -57.48 -5.15 10.61
C LEU A 42 -56.59 -5.00 11.84
N ASN A 43 -55.49 -5.76 11.92
CA ASN A 43 -54.55 -5.76 13.05
C ASN A 43 -53.27 -4.96 12.80
N ARG A 44 -53.06 -4.48 11.57
CA ARG A 44 -51.94 -3.60 11.22
C ARG A 44 -52.15 -2.20 11.80
N GLU A 45 -51.12 -1.66 12.45
CA GLU A 45 -51.14 -0.30 12.94
C GLU A 45 -51.25 0.69 11.78
N ILE A 46 -52.14 1.67 11.94
CA ILE A 46 -52.29 2.77 11.00
C ILE A 46 -51.11 3.74 11.24
N PRO A 47 -50.25 4.00 10.24
CA PRO A 47 -49.12 4.93 10.37
C PRO A 47 -49.57 6.30 10.89
N GLY A 48 -48.83 6.84 11.86
CA GLY A 48 -49.16 8.10 12.54
C GLY A 48 -50.18 7.97 13.68
N VAL A 49 -51.02 6.93 13.71
CA VAL A 49 -52.00 6.69 14.80
C VAL A 49 -51.46 5.69 15.82
N GLY A 50 -50.58 4.76 15.40
CA GLY A 50 -50.01 3.73 16.28
C GLY A 50 -51.04 2.74 16.83
N ARG A 51 -52.20 2.63 16.17
CA ARG A 51 -53.27 1.68 16.50
C ARG A 51 -53.81 1.06 15.23
N SER A 52 -54.21 -0.20 15.30
CA SER A 52 -54.89 -0.89 14.21
C SER A 52 -56.39 -0.60 14.20
N LEU A 53 -57.09 -0.94 13.11
CA LEU A 53 -58.56 -0.82 13.08
C LEU A 53 -59.21 -1.59 14.24
N ASN A 54 -58.71 -2.77 14.60
CA ASN A 54 -59.14 -3.48 15.80
C ASN A 54 -58.71 -2.75 17.09
N GLY A 55 -57.50 -2.20 17.15
CA GLY A 55 -57.01 -1.44 18.30
C GLY A 55 -57.79 -0.15 18.57
N LEU A 56 -58.48 0.40 17.57
CA LEU A 56 -59.42 1.52 17.73
C LEU A 56 -60.74 1.10 18.39
N LEU A 57 -61.02 -0.19 18.55
CA LEU A 57 -62.14 -0.63 19.39
C LEU A 57 -61.76 -0.73 20.86
N GLU A 58 -60.48 -0.90 21.18
CA GLU A 58 -60.00 -1.06 22.55
C GLU A 58 -60.12 0.25 23.34
N ASP A 59 -60.98 0.25 24.36
CA ASP A 59 -61.22 1.39 25.26
C ASP A 59 -60.19 1.49 26.41
N GLY A 60 -59.08 0.74 26.31
CA GLY A 60 -58.05 0.66 27.36
C GLY A 60 -58.46 -0.18 28.57
N THR A 61 -59.69 -0.72 28.62
CA THR A 61 -60.07 -1.76 29.56
C THR A 61 -59.79 -3.13 28.95
N SER A 62 -59.59 -4.17 29.78
CA SER A 62 -59.15 -5.51 29.36
C SER A 62 -60.15 -6.28 28.47
N HIS A 63 -61.12 -5.63 27.85
CA HIS A 63 -62.10 -6.23 26.95
C HIS A 63 -61.75 -5.85 25.52
N VAL A 64 -60.83 -6.62 24.94
CA VAL A 64 -60.47 -6.54 23.52
C VAL A 64 -61.70 -6.95 22.71
N THR A 65 -62.48 -5.97 22.25
CA THR A 65 -63.56 -6.21 21.31
C THR A 65 -62.98 -5.99 19.92
N ARG A 66 -62.92 -7.03 19.08
CA ARG A 66 -62.50 -6.93 17.68
C ARG A 66 -63.72 -6.72 16.80
N TRP A 67 -63.52 -6.24 15.58
CA TRP A 67 -64.62 -6.06 14.62
C TRP A 67 -65.39 -7.35 14.33
N GLY A 68 -64.69 -8.49 14.33
CA GLY A 68 -65.29 -9.82 14.22
C GLY A 68 -66.20 -10.19 15.39
N ASP A 69 -65.92 -9.70 16.60
CA ASP A 69 -66.67 -10.06 17.80
C ASP A 69 -68.09 -9.47 17.79
N LEU A 70 -68.33 -8.41 17.02
CA LEU A 70 -69.66 -7.79 16.84
C LEU A 70 -70.69 -8.72 16.20
N VAL A 71 -70.23 -9.74 15.48
CA VAL A 71 -71.08 -10.72 14.80
C VAL A 71 -70.90 -12.13 15.37
N MET A 72 -70.28 -12.27 16.54
CA MET A 72 -70.25 -13.52 17.30
C MET A 72 -71.58 -13.74 18.04
N LEU A 73 -72.53 -14.38 17.37
CA LEU A 73 -73.91 -14.49 17.83
C LEU A 73 -74.25 -15.89 18.33
N GLU A 74 -73.45 -16.91 18.00
CA GLU A 74 -73.73 -18.31 18.34
C GLU A 74 -73.83 -18.49 19.86
N GLN A 75 -72.85 -17.99 20.61
CA GLN A 75 -72.81 -18.14 22.06
C GLN A 75 -74.00 -17.48 22.75
N VAL A 76 -74.49 -16.37 22.20
CA VAL A 76 -75.66 -15.63 22.70
C VAL A 76 -76.93 -16.43 22.48
N ALA A 77 -77.13 -16.92 21.26
CA ALA A 77 -78.27 -17.74 20.90
C ALA A 77 -78.28 -19.03 21.73
N ALA A 78 -77.12 -19.68 21.86
CA ALA A 78 -76.94 -20.86 22.70
C ALA A 78 -77.26 -20.57 24.16
N GLY A 79 -76.75 -19.47 24.71
CA GLY A 79 -77.03 -19.03 26.07
C GLY A 79 -78.52 -18.72 26.31
N TYR A 80 -79.20 -18.12 25.32
CA TYR A 80 -80.64 -17.89 25.36
C TYR A 80 -81.42 -19.21 25.36
N PHE A 81 -81.13 -20.13 24.45
CA PHE A 81 -81.81 -21.44 24.38
C PHE A 81 -81.58 -22.28 25.63
N GLN A 82 -80.36 -22.25 26.18
CA GLN A 82 -80.00 -22.91 27.43
C GLN A 82 -80.84 -22.47 28.63
N LYS A 83 -81.42 -21.26 28.63
CA LYS A 83 -82.34 -20.82 29.70
C LYS A 83 -83.61 -21.65 29.75
N PHE A 84 -84.01 -22.28 28.65
CA PHE A 84 -85.22 -23.11 28.52
C PHE A 84 -84.92 -24.62 28.60
N ASP A 85 -83.66 -25.02 28.58
CA ASP A 85 -83.24 -26.42 28.71
C ASP A 85 -82.95 -26.77 30.17
N SER A 86 -83.83 -27.56 30.78
CA SER A 86 -83.69 -28.04 32.17
C SER A 86 -82.41 -28.82 32.47
N SER A 87 -81.69 -29.29 31.44
CA SER A 87 -80.41 -29.98 31.59
C SER A 87 -79.20 -29.03 31.60
N SER A 88 -79.39 -27.77 31.22
CA SER A 88 -78.34 -26.75 31.18
C SER A 88 -78.06 -26.14 32.55
N THR A 89 -76.79 -25.80 32.80
CA THR A 89 -76.39 -25.03 34.00
C THR A 89 -76.91 -23.59 34.00
N ASN A 90 -77.32 -23.07 32.83
CA ASN A 90 -77.89 -21.73 32.66
C ASN A 90 -79.42 -21.73 32.64
N PHE A 91 -80.07 -22.85 32.99
CA PHE A 91 -81.51 -22.97 33.03
C PHE A 91 -82.14 -21.92 33.95
N ASP A 92 -83.15 -21.20 33.45
CA ASP A 92 -83.96 -20.28 34.25
C ASP A 92 -85.23 -21.01 34.73
N PRO A 93 -85.40 -21.27 36.04
CA PRO A 93 -86.60 -21.91 36.57
C PRO A 93 -87.91 -21.17 36.26
N ALA A 94 -87.86 -19.88 35.94
CA ALA A 94 -89.04 -19.11 35.52
C ALA A 94 -89.54 -19.51 34.12
N SER A 95 -88.70 -20.16 33.31
CA SER A 95 -89.02 -20.59 31.94
C SER A 95 -89.68 -21.98 31.87
N VAL A 96 -89.88 -22.67 32.99
CA VAL A 96 -90.44 -24.03 33.02
C VAL A 96 -91.77 -24.11 32.25
N GLY A 97 -91.80 -24.96 31.22
CA GLY A 97 -92.98 -25.17 30.37
C GLY A 97 -93.20 -24.12 29.28
N GLN A 98 -92.31 -23.13 29.17
CA GLN A 98 -92.26 -22.17 28.07
C GLN A 98 -91.28 -22.67 27.00
N GLN A 99 -91.50 -22.26 25.75
CA GLN A 99 -90.54 -22.47 24.66
C GLN A 99 -89.85 -21.14 24.35
N PRO A 100 -88.57 -21.15 23.91
CA PRO A 100 -87.92 -19.94 23.43
C PRO A 100 -88.71 -19.37 22.26
N THR A 101 -88.76 -18.05 22.16
CA THR A 101 -89.48 -17.35 21.09
C THR A 101 -88.54 -16.53 20.23
N ALA A 102 -88.96 -16.20 19.01
CA ALA A 102 -88.18 -15.38 18.10
C ALA A 102 -87.91 -13.99 18.68
N TYR A 103 -88.87 -13.39 19.38
CA TYR A 103 -88.67 -12.12 20.07
C TYR A 103 -87.69 -12.24 21.24
N GLY A 104 -87.77 -13.31 22.03
CA GLY A 104 -86.81 -13.50 23.12
C GLY A 104 -85.38 -13.70 22.61
N LEU A 105 -85.20 -14.40 21.47
CA LEU A 105 -83.91 -14.51 20.82
C LEU A 105 -83.45 -13.16 20.25
N ARG A 106 -84.33 -12.39 19.59
CA ARG A 106 -84.05 -11.01 19.14
C ARG A 106 -83.54 -10.15 20.30
N ASP A 107 -84.23 -10.19 21.44
CA ASP A 107 -83.87 -9.38 22.60
C ASP A 107 -82.53 -9.84 23.22
N ALA A 108 -82.25 -11.15 23.20
CA ALA A 108 -80.95 -11.68 23.63
C ALA A 108 -79.82 -11.24 22.68
N LEU A 109 -80.04 -11.29 21.37
CA LEU A 109 -79.10 -10.81 20.36
C LEU A 109 -78.87 -9.30 20.50
N ALA A 110 -79.94 -8.52 20.69
CA ALA A 110 -79.86 -7.08 20.94
C ALA A 110 -79.03 -6.74 22.19
N ALA A 111 -79.10 -7.56 23.23
CA ALA A 111 -78.30 -7.37 24.44
C ALA A 111 -76.81 -7.71 24.24
N GLN A 112 -76.46 -8.62 23.33
CA GLN A 112 -75.05 -8.91 23.02
C GLN A 112 -74.44 -7.90 22.06
N VAL A 113 -75.17 -7.49 21.02
CA VAL A 113 -74.73 -6.47 20.07
C VAL A 113 -74.84 -5.09 20.75
N THR A 114 -74.28 -4.97 21.94
CA THR A 114 -74.00 -3.70 22.59
C THR A 114 -72.58 -3.37 22.19
N ILE A 115 -72.44 -2.60 21.12
CA ILE A 115 -71.18 -1.90 20.84
C ILE A 115 -70.84 -1.01 22.04
N SER A 116 -69.54 -0.70 22.24
CA SER A 116 -69.10 0.18 23.33
C SER A 116 -70.03 1.39 23.43
N PRO A 117 -70.44 1.80 24.65
CA PRO A 117 -71.37 2.93 24.83
C PRO A 117 -70.84 4.25 24.23
N GLU A 118 -69.58 4.30 23.83
CA GLU A 118 -68.96 5.41 23.11
C GLU A 118 -69.39 5.51 21.64
N PHE A 119 -69.92 4.45 21.05
CA PHE A 119 -70.50 4.51 19.71
C PHE A 119 -71.89 5.13 19.75
N GLN A 120 -72.06 6.21 19.00
CA GLN A 120 -73.33 6.90 18.83
C GLN A 120 -73.94 6.52 17.49
N GLY A 121 -75.27 6.41 17.42
CA GLY A 121 -75.91 6.19 16.14
C GLY A 121 -75.84 7.45 15.30
N MET A 122 -75.59 7.29 14.00
CA MET A 122 -75.50 8.44 13.12
C MET A 122 -76.87 9.12 13.00
N ASN A 123 -76.87 10.46 12.90
CA ASN A 123 -78.10 11.27 12.80
C ASN A 123 -79.09 11.13 13.99
N GLY A 124 -78.63 10.62 15.14
CA GLY A 124 -79.44 10.46 16.36
C GLY A 124 -80.27 9.16 16.41
N ASP A 125 -80.05 8.24 15.47
CA ASP A 125 -80.64 6.90 15.51
C ASP A 125 -79.99 6.03 16.60
N ALA A 126 -80.58 4.86 16.89
CA ALA A 126 -79.91 3.88 17.73
C ALA A 126 -78.72 3.27 16.97
N ALA A 127 -77.55 3.22 17.61
CA ALA A 127 -76.33 2.73 16.97
C ALA A 127 -76.43 1.26 16.52
N VAL A 128 -77.27 0.48 17.22
CA VAL A 128 -77.60 -0.90 16.88
C VAL A 128 -79.12 -1.06 16.88
N MET A 129 -79.64 -1.66 15.82
CA MET A 129 -81.03 -2.08 15.70
C MET A 129 -81.07 -3.58 15.37
N VAL A 130 -81.73 -4.36 16.23
CA VAL A 130 -81.96 -5.79 15.99
C VAL A 130 -83.45 -6.04 15.77
N SER A 131 -83.78 -6.65 14.64
CA SER A 131 -85.12 -7.14 14.31
C SER A 131 -85.14 -8.66 14.30
N GLY A 132 -86.30 -9.27 14.56
CA GLY A 132 -86.43 -10.71 14.62
C GLY A 132 -87.88 -11.18 14.72
N GLY A 133 -88.24 -12.20 13.95
CA GLY A 133 -89.56 -12.83 13.95
C GLY A 133 -89.87 -13.55 12.63
N ILE A 134 -91.12 -14.00 12.48
CA ILE A 134 -91.60 -14.56 11.23
C ILE A 134 -92.09 -13.42 10.33
N ASP A 135 -91.48 -13.30 9.16
CA ASP A 135 -91.99 -12.51 8.05
C ASP A 135 -93.12 -13.29 7.37
N ALA A 136 -94.34 -12.77 7.51
CA ALA A 136 -95.55 -13.40 7.00
C ALA A 136 -95.65 -13.37 5.47
N GLU A 137 -94.97 -12.44 4.80
CA GLU A 137 -94.99 -12.32 3.33
C GLU A 137 -94.06 -13.34 2.68
N THR A 138 -92.88 -13.53 3.26
CA THR A 138 -91.85 -14.45 2.73
C THR A 138 -91.92 -15.84 3.36
N ASN A 139 -92.68 -16.01 4.44
CA ASN A 139 -92.72 -17.21 5.28
C ASN A 139 -91.33 -17.62 5.77
N GLN A 140 -90.54 -16.63 6.19
CA GLN A 140 -89.18 -16.81 6.69
C GLN A 140 -89.10 -16.44 8.17
N LEU A 141 -88.43 -17.27 8.96
CA LEU A 141 -87.91 -16.83 10.26
C LEU A 141 -86.67 -15.99 9.97
N ARG A 142 -86.73 -14.68 10.22
CA ARG A 142 -85.68 -13.73 9.85
C ARG A 142 -85.24 -12.93 11.06
N PHE A 143 -83.93 -12.75 11.18
CA PHE A 143 -83.27 -11.83 12.09
C PHE A 143 -82.47 -10.82 11.29
N GLY A 144 -82.57 -9.55 11.66
CA GLY A 144 -81.84 -8.45 11.05
C GLY A 144 -81.01 -7.74 12.11
N ILE A 145 -79.76 -7.43 11.78
CA ILE A 145 -78.87 -6.61 12.59
C ILE A 145 -78.41 -5.46 11.71
N LEU A 146 -78.77 -4.25 12.11
CA LEU A 146 -78.30 -3.02 11.52
C LEU A 146 -77.44 -2.30 12.55
N VAL A 147 -76.15 -2.11 12.25
CA VAL A 147 -75.27 -1.24 13.03
C VAL A 147 -74.96 -0.04 12.15
N HIS A 148 -75.30 1.14 12.64
CA HIS A 148 -74.98 2.39 11.97
C HIS A 148 -74.44 3.35 13.01
N ALA A 149 -73.13 3.23 13.24
CA ALA A 149 -72.49 3.75 14.42
C ALA A 149 -71.24 4.56 14.09
N GLU A 150 -70.99 5.59 14.86
CA GLU A 150 -69.80 6.44 14.79
C GLU A 150 -69.19 6.57 16.19
N ARG A 151 -67.86 6.51 16.26
CA ARG A 151 -67.10 6.77 17.48
C ARG A 151 -65.97 7.72 17.16
N THR A 152 -65.94 8.85 17.85
CA THR A 152 -64.80 9.77 17.86
C THR A 152 -63.92 9.45 19.05
N GLN A 153 -62.64 9.18 18.81
CA GLN A 153 -61.65 8.96 19.86
C GLN A 153 -60.53 9.97 19.73
N ASN A 154 -60.09 10.48 20.87
CA ASN A 154 -58.89 11.29 20.92
C ASN A 154 -57.69 10.34 21.06
N VAL A 155 -56.81 10.32 20.07
CA VAL A 155 -55.64 9.42 20.02
C VAL A 155 -54.37 10.26 19.94
N HIS A 156 -53.36 9.88 20.72
CA HIS A 156 -52.03 10.45 20.60
C HIS A 156 -51.40 10.01 19.28
N LEU A 157 -50.90 10.96 18.50
CA LEU A 157 -50.16 10.61 17.29
C LEU A 157 -48.87 9.88 17.67
N SER A 158 -48.63 8.75 17.02
CA SER A 158 -47.40 7.98 17.15
C SER A 158 -46.67 8.03 15.83
N PHE A 159 -45.67 8.91 15.75
CA PHE A 159 -44.86 9.09 14.55
C PHE A 159 -43.77 8.02 14.40
N ASP A 160 -43.48 7.26 15.46
CA ASP A 160 -42.60 6.08 15.39
C ASP A 160 -43.13 5.03 14.41
N ALA A 161 -44.46 4.97 14.23
CA ALA A 161 -45.12 4.10 13.27
C ALA A 161 -44.93 4.53 11.79
N LEU A 162 -44.29 5.68 11.52
CA LEU A 162 -43.93 6.11 10.15
C LEU A 162 -42.70 5.38 9.60
N GLY A 163 -41.99 4.62 10.42
CA GLY A 163 -40.87 3.77 10.01
C GLY A 163 -39.49 4.40 10.21
N ALA A 164 -38.46 3.65 9.80
CA ALA A 164 -37.05 3.98 10.10
C ALA A 164 -36.61 5.32 9.50
N ASP A 165 -37.11 5.68 8.32
CA ASP A 165 -36.76 6.94 7.65
C ASP A 165 -37.20 8.16 8.47
N TRP A 166 -38.36 8.09 9.14
CA TRP A 166 -38.79 9.13 10.08
C TRP A 166 -37.86 9.20 11.30
N THR A 167 -37.57 8.07 11.92
CA THR A 167 -36.69 8.02 13.11
C THR A 167 -35.26 8.50 12.80
N ASN A 168 -34.80 8.35 11.54
CA ASN A 168 -33.49 8.81 11.09
C ASN A 168 -33.40 10.34 10.92
N LEU A 169 -34.53 11.04 10.78
CA LEU A 169 -34.53 12.52 10.71
C LEU A 169 -34.22 13.16 12.07
N ASN A 170 -34.24 12.39 13.16
CA ASN A 170 -33.96 12.84 14.53
C ASN A 170 -34.81 14.07 14.93
N ILE A 171 -36.06 14.10 14.45
CA ILE A 171 -37.06 15.10 14.81
C ILE A 171 -37.87 14.55 15.98
N GLU A 172 -37.68 15.12 17.16
CA GLU A 172 -38.51 14.80 18.31
C GLU A 172 -39.77 15.67 18.26
N LEU A 173 -40.89 15.08 17.88
CA LEU A 173 -42.18 15.74 18.00
C LEU A 173 -42.64 15.67 19.45
N ASN A 174 -43.13 16.79 19.96
CA ASN A 174 -43.74 16.83 21.27
C ASN A 174 -44.99 15.94 21.25
N ALA A 175 -44.86 14.72 21.79
CA ALA A 175 -45.79 13.60 21.63
C ALA A 175 -47.19 13.80 22.26
N ASP A 176 -47.45 14.97 22.84
CA ASP A 176 -48.76 15.34 23.41
C ASP A 176 -49.80 15.76 22.33
N ALA A 177 -49.41 15.68 21.06
CA ALA A 177 -50.29 15.86 19.92
C ALA A 177 -51.43 14.82 19.93
N THR A 178 -52.66 15.28 20.16
CA THR A 178 -53.85 14.44 20.07
C THR A 178 -54.70 14.83 18.89
N VAL A 179 -55.24 13.83 18.19
CA VAL A 179 -56.13 14.01 17.04
C VAL A 179 -57.43 13.25 17.27
N ASP A 180 -58.51 13.79 16.72
CA ASP A 180 -59.80 13.11 16.70
C ASP A 180 -59.81 12.08 15.57
N VAL A 181 -59.90 10.82 15.95
CA VAL A 181 -60.04 9.67 15.06
C VAL A 181 -61.51 9.29 15.03
N VAL A 182 -62.16 9.52 13.89
CA VAL A 182 -63.59 9.19 13.68
C VAL A 182 -63.67 7.83 13.02
N THR A 183 -64.18 6.83 13.74
CA THR A 183 -64.41 5.49 13.21
C THR A 183 -65.90 5.26 13.01
N THR A 184 -66.28 4.97 11.79
CA THR A 184 -67.64 4.69 11.36
C THR A 184 -67.81 3.23 10.99
N VAL A 185 -68.98 2.69 11.32
CA VAL A 185 -69.34 1.29 11.10
C VAL A 185 -70.73 1.26 10.52
N ASP A 186 -70.84 0.60 9.37
CA ASP A 186 -72.11 0.38 8.71
C ASP A 186 -72.24 -1.11 8.37
N LEU A 187 -72.96 -1.83 9.23
CA LEU A 187 -73.26 -3.25 9.12
C LEU A 187 -74.76 -3.41 8.85
N ALA A 188 -75.10 -4.10 7.77
CA ALA A 188 -76.46 -4.55 7.48
C ALA A 188 -76.42 -6.05 7.22
N LEU A 189 -76.81 -6.82 8.23
CA LEU A 189 -76.83 -8.27 8.22
C LEU A 189 -78.26 -8.77 8.38
N SER A 190 -78.64 -9.77 7.59
CA SER A 190 -79.83 -10.58 7.89
C SER A 190 -79.56 -12.07 7.74
N PHE A 191 -80.12 -12.86 8.65
CA PHE A 191 -79.98 -14.31 8.64
C PHE A 191 -81.29 -14.97 9.08
N GLY A 192 -81.46 -16.23 8.73
CA GLY A 192 -82.71 -16.90 9.04
C GLY A 192 -82.87 -18.23 8.31
N MET A 193 -84.13 -18.66 8.20
CA MET A 193 -84.48 -19.85 7.44
C MET A 193 -85.89 -19.73 6.84
N GLY A 194 -86.08 -20.32 5.65
CA GLY A 194 -87.40 -20.52 5.07
C GLY A 194 -88.19 -21.60 5.82
N LEU A 195 -89.48 -21.35 6.08
CA LEU A 195 -90.37 -22.27 6.81
C LEU A 195 -91.24 -23.14 5.88
N ASN A 196 -90.90 -23.22 4.58
CA ASN A 196 -91.67 -23.98 3.60
C ASN A 196 -91.42 -25.50 3.77
N GLN A 197 -92.49 -26.26 4.04
CA GLN A 197 -92.42 -27.67 4.46
C GLN A 197 -91.92 -28.65 3.38
N ASP A 198 -91.87 -28.25 2.11
CA ASP A 198 -91.64 -29.17 0.99
C ASP A 198 -90.16 -29.36 0.58
N THR A 199 -89.25 -28.48 1.02
CA THR A 199 -87.85 -28.46 0.55
C THR A 199 -86.81 -28.78 1.63
N GLY A 200 -87.25 -29.07 2.86
CA GLY A 200 -86.36 -28.98 4.02
C GLY A 200 -86.04 -27.52 4.35
N ASN A 201 -85.39 -27.32 5.49
CA ASN A 201 -85.12 -25.97 5.98
C ASN A 201 -84.03 -25.34 5.10
N ASP A 202 -84.30 -24.13 4.60
CA ASP A 202 -83.44 -23.36 3.70
C ASP A 202 -82.81 -22.20 4.49
N PRO A 203 -81.68 -22.43 5.19
CA PRO A 203 -81.00 -21.37 5.91
C PRO A 203 -80.45 -20.34 4.94
N PHE A 204 -80.64 -19.06 5.25
CA PHE A 204 -80.05 -17.98 4.48
C PHE A 204 -79.24 -17.05 5.38
N PHE A 205 -78.26 -16.41 4.74
CA PHE A 205 -77.40 -15.42 5.33
C PHE A 205 -77.09 -14.37 4.26
N ASP A 206 -77.41 -13.12 4.54
CA ASP A 206 -77.30 -11.98 3.64
C ASP A 206 -76.56 -10.84 4.35
N LEU A 207 -75.28 -10.66 4.00
CA LEU A 207 -74.47 -9.54 4.43
C LEU A 207 -74.49 -8.48 3.33
N GLN A 208 -75.38 -7.50 3.47
CA GLN A 208 -75.58 -6.45 2.46
C GLN A 208 -74.47 -5.41 2.51
N LYS A 209 -74.01 -5.08 3.71
CA LYS A 209 -72.98 -4.09 3.95
C LYS A 209 -72.24 -4.43 5.23
N PHE A 210 -70.92 -4.31 5.21
CA PHE A 210 -70.11 -4.24 6.42
C PHE A 210 -68.89 -3.41 6.10
N ASN A 211 -69.02 -2.10 6.28
CA ASN A 211 -67.94 -1.15 6.05
C ASN A 211 -67.47 -0.61 7.39
N ILE A 212 -66.16 -0.60 7.56
CA ILE A 212 -65.44 0.04 8.65
C ILE A 212 -64.60 1.12 7.99
N ARG A 213 -64.80 2.36 8.41
CA ARG A 213 -64.06 3.50 7.89
C ARG A 213 -63.54 4.31 9.05
N THR A 214 -62.23 4.51 9.09
CA THR A 214 -61.58 5.40 10.05
C THR A 214 -61.02 6.60 9.29
N ASP A 215 -61.43 7.78 9.71
CA ASP A 215 -60.93 9.05 9.22
C ASP A 215 -60.17 9.76 10.36
N VAL A 216 -58.94 10.17 10.08
CA VAL A 216 -58.20 11.14 10.90
C VAL A 216 -58.10 12.40 10.06
N ASN A 217 -58.78 13.46 10.49
CA ASN A 217 -58.57 14.79 9.96
C ASN A 217 -57.98 15.65 11.08
N ALA A 218 -56.74 16.07 10.88
CA ALA A 218 -56.08 17.04 11.72
C ALA A 218 -55.39 18.10 10.85
N ASP A 219 -56.11 18.54 9.81
CA ASP A 219 -55.74 19.72 9.04
C ASP A 219 -55.62 20.91 10.00
N ASP A 220 -54.62 21.77 9.76
CA ASP A 220 -54.22 22.90 10.60
C ASP A 220 -53.72 22.52 12.02
N ALA A 221 -53.53 21.24 12.32
CA ALA A 221 -52.96 20.84 13.61
C ALA A 221 -51.54 21.36 13.76
N THR A 222 -51.22 21.85 14.97
CA THR A 222 -49.90 22.37 15.28
C THR A 222 -49.20 21.49 16.29
N PHE A 223 -47.98 21.09 15.97
CA PHE A 223 -47.16 20.20 16.78
C PHE A 223 -45.87 20.93 17.16
N GLY A 224 -45.52 20.92 18.44
CA GLY A 224 -44.18 21.32 18.83
C GLY A 224 -43.18 20.30 18.29
N PHE A 225 -42.03 20.75 17.78
CA PHE A 225 -40.92 19.86 17.46
C PHE A 225 -39.62 20.42 18.03
N ALA A 226 -38.71 19.51 18.33
CA ALA A 226 -37.30 19.78 18.59
C ALA A 226 -36.46 18.99 17.58
N MET A 227 -35.56 19.67 16.87
CA MET A 227 -34.57 19.06 15.99
C MET A 227 -33.21 19.65 16.33
N GLY A 228 -32.50 18.98 17.24
CA GLY A 228 -31.30 19.55 17.85
C GLY A 228 -31.61 20.91 18.51
N PRO A 229 -31.03 22.04 18.05
CA PRO A 229 -31.31 23.36 18.60
C PRO A 229 -32.57 24.07 18.06
N VAL A 230 -33.22 23.50 17.05
CA VAL A 230 -34.39 24.11 16.43
C VAL A 230 -35.62 23.64 17.19
N ASP A 231 -36.14 24.52 18.06
CA ASP A 231 -37.49 24.38 18.57
C ASP A 231 -38.46 25.13 17.66
N GLY A 232 -39.58 24.51 17.35
CA GLY A 232 -40.57 25.14 16.49
C GLY A 232 -41.95 24.55 16.60
N THR A 233 -42.82 25.08 15.77
CA THR A 233 -44.14 24.51 15.52
C THR A 233 -44.17 24.01 14.09
N ILE A 234 -44.56 22.76 13.91
CA ILE A 234 -45.01 22.21 12.63
C ILE A 234 -46.50 22.46 12.57
N SER A 235 -46.99 23.01 11.46
CA SER A 235 -48.42 23.06 11.16
C SER A 235 -48.70 22.09 10.04
N ALA A 236 -49.58 21.11 10.28
CA ALA A 236 -50.06 20.25 9.21
C ALA A 236 -50.97 21.07 8.29
N THR A 237 -50.49 21.43 7.11
CA THR A 237 -51.36 22.01 6.06
C THR A 237 -52.32 20.95 5.53
N LYS A 238 -51.91 19.68 5.62
CA LYS A 238 -52.77 18.52 5.37
C LYS A 238 -52.33 17.34 6.25
N LEU A 239 -53.25 16.81 7.05
CA LEU A 239 -53.08 15.55 7.80
C LEU A 239 -54.38 14.77 7.67
N ASP A 240 -54.43 13.98 6.59
CA ASP A 240 -55.59 13.18 6.19
C ASP A 240 -55.16 11.72 6.11
N ILE A 241 -55.72 10.91 7.02
CA ILE A 241 -55.52 9.47 7.10
C ILE A 241 -56.90 8.84 6.95
N THR A 242 -57.15 8.19 5.82
CA THR A 242 -58.37 7.41 5.62
C THR A 242 -58.00 5.93 5.58
N ALA A 243 -58.54 5.13 6.48
CA ALA A 243 -58.39 3.68 6.52
C ALA A 243 -59.76 3.02 6.31
N ASP A 244 -59.98 2.46 5.12
CA ASP A 244 -61.26 1.88 4.72
C ASP A 244 -61.16 0.36 4.56
N ALA A 245 -62.01 -0.38 5.26
CA ALA A 245 -62.14 -1.83 5.15
C ALA A 245 -63.62 -2.23 4.95
N SER A 246 -63.86 -3.20 4.06
CA SER A 246 -65.18 -3.75 3.79
C SER A 246 -65.14 -5.26 3.86
N ILE A 247 -66.11 -5.86 4.54
CA ILE A 247 -66.29 -7.30 4.60
C ILE A 247 -67.43 -7.66 3.67
N VAL A 248 -67.13 -8.48 2.67
CA VAL A 248 -68.08 -8.90 1.65
C VAL A 248 -68.33 -10.41 1.75
N LEU A 249 -69.58 -10.81 1.49
CA LEU A 249 -69.94 -12.21 1.34
C LEU A 249 -70.47 -12.46 -0.08
N PRO A 250 -69.61 -12.89 -1.02
CA PRO A 250 -70.04 -13.21 -2.39
C PRO A 250 -71.05 -14.35 -2.38
N PRO A 251 -72.07 -14.36 -3.25
CA PRO A 251 -73.04 -15.45 -3.35
C PRO A 251 -72.37 -16.80 -3.69
N GLY A 252 -72.83 -17.91 -3.12
CA GLY A 252 -72.24 -19.23 -3.35
C GLY A 252 -72.78 -20.33 -2.43
N ALA A 253 -72.42 -21.59 -2.70
CA ALA A 253 -72.82 -22.75 -1.92
C ALA A 253 -71.75 -23.25 -0.93
N ALA A 254 -70.56 -22.64 -0.93
CA ALA A 254 -69.52 -22.91 0.07
C ALA A 254 -69.94 -22.40 1.46
N ALA A 255 -69.25 -22.88 2.50
CA ALA A 255 -69.47 -22.44 3.88
C ALA A 255 -69.28 -20.91 4.00
N ILE A 256 -69.91 -20.29 5.00
CA ILE A 256 -69.85 -18.82 5.17
C ILE A 256 -68.40 -18.40 5.46
N GLU A 257 -67.68 -19.18 6.28
CA GLU A 257 -66.26 -18.98 6.58
C GLU A 257 -65.36 -18.92 5.33
N ASP A 258 -65.60 -19.77 4.33
CA ASP A 258 -64.82 -19.79 3.07
C ASP A 258 -65.15 -18.63 2.12
N ARG A 259 -66.33 -18.02 2.30
CA ARG A 259 -66.85 -17.00 1.40
C ARG A 259 -66.64 -15.59 1.94
N LEU A 260 -66.55 -15.42 3.25
CA LEU A 260 -66.35 -14.12 3.86
C LEU A 260 -64.96 -13.59 3.47
N ARG A 261 -64.92 -12.40 2.87
CA ARG A 261 -63.66 -11.78 2.41
C ARG A 261 -63.55 -10.37 2.93
N LEU A 262 -62.36 -10.02 3.38
CA LEU A 262 -61.99 -8.64 3.65
C LEU A 262 -61.43 -8.00 2.38
N THR A 263 -61.90 -6.80 2.07
CA THR A 263 -61.38 -5.94 1.00
C THR A 263 -61.06 -4.57 1.60
N THR A 264 -59.85 -4.07 1.40
CA THR A 264 -59.46 -2.71 1.81
C THR A 264 -59.67 -1.75 0.63
N GLY A 265 -60.07 -0.51 0.94
CA GLY A 265 -60.13 0.58 -0.05
C GLY A 265 -58.75 1.20 -0.27
N THR A 266 -58.62 2.03 -1.32
CA THR A 266 -57.45 2.91 -1.45
C THR A 266 -57.43 3.83 -0.24
N SER A 267 -56.44 3.64 0.62
CA SER A 267 -56.34 4.29 1.92
C SER A 267 -55.15 5.23 1.86
N PRO A 268 -55.30 6.42 1.25
CA PRO A 268 -54.18 7.33 1.08
C PRO A 268 -53.77 7.92 2.42
N PHE A 269 -52.48 8.11 2.56
CA PHE A 269 -51.87 8.85 3.67
C PHE A 269 -51.11 10.01 3.07
N ASN A 270 -51.57 11.21 3.37
CA ASN A 270 -50.90 12.43 2.93
C ASN A 270 -50.65 13.31 4.15
N LEU A 271 -49.37 13.50 4.45
CA LEU A 271 -48.91 14.50 5.40
C LEU A 271 -48.18 15.60 4.64
N ASP A 272 -48.65 16.81 4.83
CA ASP A 272 -47.98 18.01 4.38
C ASP A 272 -47.77 18.90 5.61
N PHE A 273 -46.51 19.10 5.96
CA PHE A 273 -46.09 19.83 7.14
C PHE A 273 -45.37 21.11 6.74
N ASP A 274 -45.94 22.24 7.11
CA ASP A 274 -45.24 23.52 7.08
C ASP A 274 -44.49 23.72 8.40
N PHE A 275 -43.18 23.93 8.32
CA PHE A 275 -42.36 24.22 9.48
C PHE A 275 -42.31 25.72 9.74
N SER A 276 -42.61 26.12 10.97
CA SER A 276 -42.25 27.44 11.49
C SER A 276 -41.44 27.27 12.76
N GLY A 277 -40.12 27.39 12.62
CA GLY A 277 -39.18 27.32 13.75
C GLY A 277 -38.58 28.68 14.06
N SER A 278 -38.20 28.86 15.32
CA SER A 278 -37.21 29.87 15.68
C SER A 278 -35.94 29.16 16.07
N LEU A 279 -34.83 29.50 15.43
CA LEU A 279 -33.53 29.05 15.89
C LEU A 279 -32.94 30.16 16.76
N TYR A 280 -32.86 29.90 18.07
CA TYR A 280 -32.33 30.83 19.07
C TYR A 280 -33.04 32.20 19.10
N GLY A 281 -34.38 32.20 19.09
CA GLY A 281 -35.21 33.42 19.19
C GLY A 281 -35.32 34.25 17.91
N ASN A 282 -34.57 33.90 16.86
CA ASN A 282 -34.75 34.46 15.52
C ASN A 282 -35.67 33.54 14.71
N ALA A 283 -36.69 34.12 14.08
CA ALA A 283 -37.50 33.39 13.11
C ALA A 283 -36.59 32.93 11.96
N LEU A 284 -36.70 31.66 11.58
CA LEU A 284 -36.04 31.14 10.38
C LEU A 284 -36.71 31.78 9.16
N GLY A 285 -36.06 32.82 8.60
CA GLY A 285 -36.48 33.58 7.41
C GLY A 285 -37.27 34.87 7.69
N ALA A 286 -37.17 35.85 6.79
CA ALA A 286 -37.70 37.22 7.00
C ALA A 286 -39.22 37.37 6.71
N THR A 287 -39.88 36.33 6.16
CA THR A 287 -41.30 36.34 5.75
C THR A 287 -41.85 34.91 5.60
N PRO A 288 -42.82 34.43 6.40
CA PRO A 288 -43.35 33.06 6.32
C PRO A 288 -43.94 32.69 4.94
N PRO A 289 -43.87 31.41 4.50
CA PRO A 289 -43.15 30.26 5.07
C PRO A 289 -41.77 30.07 4.40
N ASN A 290 -40.70 29.81 5.15
CA ASN A 290 -39.31 29.70 4.62
C ASN A 290 -38.55 28.43 5.00
N LEU A 291 -39.21 27.45 5.64
CA LEU A 291 -38.67 26.10 5.73
C LEU A 291 -39.36 25.25 4.66
N PRO A 292 -38.65 24.30 4.03
CA PRO A 292 -39.27 23.37 3.10
C PRO A 292 -40.38 22.60 3.81
N GLY A 293 -41.53 22.47 3.17
CA GLY A 293 -42.55 21.56 3.65
C GLY A 293 -42.03 20.13 3.62
N ILE A 294 -42.33 19.33 4.64
CA ILE A 294 -42.11 17.88 4.56
C ILE A 294 -43.38 17.30 3.97
N LEU A 295 -43.26 16.73 2.77
CA LEU A 295 -44.31 15.94 2.16
C LEU A 295 -44.03 14.45 2.44
N VAL A 296 -44.91 13.82 3.22
CA VAL A 296 -44.96 12.36 3.37
C VAL A 296 -46.19 11.86 2.64
N SER A 297 -46.00 10.94 1.70
CA SER A 297 -47.14 10.35 0.99
C SER A 297 -47.02 8.84 0.86
N ASP A 298 -48.15 8.16 1.09
CA ASP A 298 -48.35 6.75 0.81
C ASP A 298 -49.70 6.58 0.09
N ALA A 299 -49.69 5.79 -0.98
CA ALA A 299 -50.86 5.55 -1.81
C ALA A 299 -51.81 4.50 -1.20
N ASP A 300 -51.30 3.58 -0.38
CA ASP A 300 -52.08 2.52 0.25
C ASP A 300 -51.47 2.06 1.59
N LEU A 301 -52.03 2.55 2.70
CA LEU A 301 -51.66 2.20 4.07
C LEU A 301 -51.67 0.69 4.38
N PHE A 302 -52.35 -0.11 3.57
CA PHE A 302 -52.46 -1.56 3.77
C PHE A 302 -51.52 -2.37 2.87
N ASP A 303 -50.68 -1.72 2.06
CA ASP A 303 -49.63 -2.40 1.31
C ASP A 303 -48.31 -2.47 2.12
N ASN A 304 -47.27 -3.10 1.56
CA ASN A 304 -45.98 -3.25 2.27
C ASN A 304 -44.95 -2.19 1.85
N SER A 305 -45.36 -1.17 1.10
CA SER A 305 -44.49 -0.07 0.70
C SER A 305 -44.36 0.92 1.85
N ALA A 306 -43.15 1.49 2.00
CA ALA A 306 -42.91 2.51 3.01
C ALA A 306 -43.39 3.86 2.47
N PRO A 307 -43.85 4.77 3.35
CA PRO A 307 -44.16 6.14 2.96
C PRO A 307 -42.97 6.82 2.28
N THR A 308 -43.24 7.62 1.26
CA THR A 308 -42.20 8.39 0.57
C THR A 308 -41.98 9.74 1.26
N PHE A 309 -40.72 10.06 1.55
CA PHE A 309 -40.31 11.33 2.17
C PHE A 309 -39.68 12.24 1.12
N ASN A 310 -40.20 13.45 0.97
CA ASN A 310 -39.59 14.47 0.12
C ASN A 310 -39.29 15.73 0.95
N VAL A 311 -38.01 15.97 1.25
CA VAL A 311 -37.53 17.08 2.07
C VAL A 311 -36.43 17.82 1.32
N ASP A 312 -36.61 19.12 1.06
CA ASP A 312 -35.61 19.97 0.41
C ASP A 312 -34.99 20.97 1.41
N LEU A 313 -33.97 20.58 2.17
CA LEU A 313 -33.35 21.41 3.22
C LEU A 313 -32.52 22.61 2.70
N ALA A 314 -32.43 22.84 1.38
CA ALA A 314 -31.69 23.95 0.79
C ALA A 314 -32.08 25.38 1.31
N PRO A 315 -33.32 25.66 1.75
CA PRO A 315 -33.73 26.98 2.24
C PRO A 315 -33.26 27.37 3.65
N LEU A 316 -32.61 26.50 4.42
CA LEU A 316 -32.20 26.79 5.81
C LEU A 316 -31.10 27.87 5.85
N LEU A 317 -31.50 29.15 5.84
CA LEU A 317 -30.63 30.31 5.88
C LEU A 317 -30.25 30.65 7.34
N LEU A 318 -29.15 30.07 7.82
CA LEU A 318 -28.50 30.54 9.04
C LEU A 318 -27.78 31.87 8.73
N ASN A 319 -27.98 32.90 9.55
CA ASN A 319 -27.38 34.24 9.41
C ASN A 319 -25.87 34.25 9.80
N LEU A 320 -25.14 33.22 9.38
CA LEU A 320 -23.68 33.10 9.42
C LEU A 320 -23.22 33.06 7.96
N SER A 321 -22.57 34.12 7.48
CA SER A 321 -22.05 34.09 6.12
C SER A 321 -20.92 33.07 6.02
N ALA A 322 -21.01 32.17 5.04
CA ALA A 322 -19.93 31.23 4.71
C ALA A 322 -18.58 31.92 4.46
N GLU A 323 -18.62 33.20 4.08
CA GLU A 323 -17.44 34.04 3.87
C GLU A 323 -16.52 34.12 5.09
N HIS A 324 -17.06 34.19 6.32
CA HIS A 324 -16.22 34.24 7.52
C HIS A 324 -15.58 32.88 7.83
N VAL A 325 -16.30 31.77 7.61
CA VAL A 325 -15.77 30.41 7.80
C VAL A 325 -14.64 30.15 6.80
N VAL A 326 -14.90 30.39 5.51
CA VAL A 326 -13.90 30.24 4.45
C VAL A 326 -12.71 31.17 4.68
N GLY A 327 -12.96 32.43 5.04
CA GLY A 327 -11.90 33.39 5.34
C GLY A 327 -11.00 32.94 6.49
N GLY A 328 -11.59 32.38 7.56
CA GLY A 328 -10.85 31.79 8.67
C GLY A 328 -10.01 30.56 8.26
N LEU A 329 -10.57 29.67 7.43
CA LEU A 329 -9.85 28.49 6.93
C LEU A 329 -8.70 28.87 5.98
N LEU A 330 -8.87 29.91 5.16
CA LEU A 330 -7.80 30.42 4.29
C LEU A 330 -6.69 31.09 5.11
N GLN A 331 -7.03 31.85 6.16
CA GLN A 331 -6.04 32.39 7.08
C GLN A 331 -5.30 31.29 7.85
N LEU A 332 -5.99 30.21 8.20
CA LEU A 332 -5.36 29.03 8.79
C LEU A 332 -4.40 28.37 7.79
N ALA A 333 -4.78 28.25 6.51
CA ALA A 333 -3.89 27.74 5.47
C ALA A 333 -2.61 28.59 5.31
N ASP A 334 -2.75 29.92 5.33
CA ASP A 334 -1.61 30.85 5.30
C ASP A 334 -0.73 30.68 6.55
N SER A 335 -1.37 30.54 7.72
CA SER A 335 -0.68 30.33 8.99
C SER A 335 0.09 29.00 9.02
N LEU A 336 -0.47 27.92 8.46
CA LEU A 336 0.21 26.63 8.34
C LEU A 336 1.44 26.73 7.42
N ASP A 337 1.34 27.46 6.30
CA ASP A 337 2.50 27.72 5.43
C ASP A 337 3.59 28.50 6.17
N ASP A 338 3.22 29.51 6.96
CA ASP A 338 4.16 30.32 7.75
C ASP A 338 4.86 29.49 8.85
N VAL A 339 4.13 28.56 9.49
CA VAL A 339 4.69 27.67 10.54
C VAL A 339 5.69 26.70 9.96
N ILE A 340 5.39 26.20 8.76
CA ILE A 340 6.32 25.36 8.01
C ILE A 340 7.63 26.12 7.77
N GLY A 341 7.60 27.45 7.69
CA GLY A 341 8.78 28.33 7.60
C GLY A 341 9.41 28.79 8.91
N SER A 342 9.03 28.21 10.05
CA SER A 342 9.72 28.50 11.31
C SER A 342 11.08 27.79 11.39
N ASP A 343 12.06 28.42 12.05
CA ASP A 343 13.42 27.91 12.27
C ASP A 343 13.49 26.46 12.81
N SER A 344 12.42 25.96 13.43
CA SER A 344 12.33 24.61 13.99
C SER A 344 12.36 23.50 12.94
N LEU A 345 11.93 23.81 11.70
CA LEU A 345 11.83 22.88 10.58
C LEU A 345 12.99 23.01 9.59
N ASP A 346 13.92 23.93 9.84
CA ASP A 346 15.09 24.20 9.01
C ASP A 346 16.24 23.20 9.23
N GLN A 347 16.11 22.29 10.20
CA GLN A 347 17.11 21.25 10.40
C GLN A 347 17.15 20.29 9.19
N PRO A 348 18.30 20.12 8.51
CA PRO A 348 18.40 19.24 7.36
C PRO A 348 18.13 17.78 7.73
N ILE A 349 17.35 17.09 6.91
CA ILE A 349 17.14 15.65 7.00
C ILE A 349 18.41 14.96 6.44
N PRO A 350 19.04 14.03 7.20
CA PRO A 350 20.20 13.28 6.72
C PRO A 350 19.96 12.61 5.37
N LEU A 351 21.01 12.45 4.57
CA LEU A 351 21.02 11.80 3.24
C LEU A 351 20.33 12.57 2.10
N ILE A 352 19.51 13.57 2.39
CA ILE A 352 18.94 14.46 1.36
C ILE A 352 19.39 15.91 1.50
N ASN A 353 19.94 16.28 2.66
CA ASN A 353 20.46 17.60 2.98
C ASN A 353 19.46 18.73 2.64
N LYS A 354 18.18 18.42 2.85
CA LYS A 354 17.07 19.36 2.73
C LYS A 354 16.30 19.37 4.03
N SER A 355 15.90 20.56 4.46
CA SER A 355 15.01 20.70 5.61
C SER A 355 13.57 20.31 5.24
N LEU A 356 12.73 20.05 6.25
CA LEU A 356 11.31 19.80 5.98
C LEU A 356 10.65 21.05 5.37
N HIS A 357 11.06 22.23 5.83
CA HIS A 357 10.63 23.50 5.26
C HIS A 357 10.95 23.57 3.75
N GLU A 358 12.20 23.29 3.37
CA GLU A 358 12.63 23.31 1.97
C GLU A 358 11.88 22.29 1.11
N LEU A 359 11.56 21.11 1.66
CA LEU A 359 10.79 20.09 0.96
C LEU A 359 9.34 20.52 0.72
N LEU A 360 8.64 20.97 1.77
CA LEU A 360 7.22 21.36 1.68
C LEU A 360 7.01 22.68 0.93
N THR A 361 8.04 23.51 0.79
CA THR A 361 8.00 24.72 -0.05
C THR A 361 8.54 24.50 -1.46
N SER A 362 9.19 23.35 -1.72
CA SER A 362 9.60 22.98 -3.07
C SER A 362 8.36 22.65 -3.92
N PRO A 363 8.41 22.91 -5.25
CA PRO A 363 7.38 22.42 -6.15
C PRO A 363 7.34 20.90 -6.07
N ALA A 364 6.13 20.35 -5.87
CA ALA A 364 5.89 18.92 -5.94
C ALA A 364 6.17 18.40 -7.36
N GLN A 365 6.36 17.07 -7.48
CA GLN A 365 6.38 16.42 -8.79
C GLN A 365 5.09 16.73 -9.55
N PRO A 366 5.18 17.21 -10.81
CA PRO A 366 3.99 17.50 -11.60
C PRO A 366 3.11 16.27 -11.73
N ARG A 367 1.82 16.42 -11.41
CA ARG A 367 0.84 15.35 -11.56
C ARG A 367 0.48 15.19 -13.03
N ARG A 368 0.91 14.08 -13.63
CA ARG A 368 0.57 13.74 -15.03
C ARG A 368 -0.66 12.85 -15.07
N PHE A 369 -1.69 13.31 -15.75
CA PHE A 369 -2.84 12.50 -16.15
C PHE A 369 -2.56 11.92 -17.52
N SER A 370 -2.63 10.60 -17.61
CA SER A 370 -2.52 9.83 -18.84
C SER A 370 -3.88 9.70 -19.53
N GLY A 371 -3.92 9.24 -20.79
CA GLY A 371 -5.14 9.28 -21.58
C GLY A 371 -6.29 8.37 -21.13
N ASN A 372 -6.03 7.40 -20.26
CA ASN A 372 -7.08 6.65 -19.57
C ASN A 372 -7.67 7.40 -18.37
N GLU A 373 -6.98 8.41 -17.85
CA GLU A 373 -7.43 9.24 -16.73
C GLU A 373 -8.10 10.55 -17.20
N ILE A 374 -8.14 10.79 -18.52
CA ILE A 374 -8.80 11.96 -19.11
C ILE A 374 -10.01 11.46 -19.91
N THR A 375 -11.22 11.67 -19.37
CA THR A 375 -12.47 11.22 -19.97
C THR A 375 -12.88 12.08 -21.18
N SER A 376 -12.67 13.39 -21.10
CA SER A 376 -12.96 14.29 -22.22
C SER A 376 -12.20 15.61 -22.11
N ILE A 377 -11.95 16.24 -23.26
CA ILE A 377 -11.45 17.62 -23.36
C ILE A 377 -12.38 18.37 -24.31
N SER A 378 -12.94 19.51 -23.86
CA SER A 378 -13.82 20.32 -24.69
C SER A 378 -13.05 21.20 -25.68
N THR A 379 -13.73 21.66 -26.73
CA THR A 379 -13.16 22.65 -27.65
C THR A 379 -12.94 23.98 -26.95
N SER A 380 -11.81 24.65 -27.23
CA SER A 380 -11.56 25.97 -26.65
C SER A 380 -12.60 27.02 -27.10
N VAL A 381 -13.07 27.81 -26.15
CA VAL A 381 -14.00 28.94 -26.36
C VAL A 381 -13.29 30.23 -25.97
N VAL A 382 -13.28 31.20 -26.89
CA VAL A 382 -12.76 32.54 -26.60
C VAL A 382 -13.78 33.29 -25.74
N ASP A 383 -13.36 33.75 -24.56
CA ASP A 383 -14.12 34.68 -23.74
C ASP A 383 -13.25 35.88 -23.34
N GLY A 384 -13.52 37.02 -23.97
CA GLY A 384 -12.70 38.22 -23.80
C GLY A 384 -11.24 37.99 -24.22
N ASP A 385 -10.31 38.22 -23.29
CA ASP A 385 -8.86 38.13 -23.51
C ASP A 385 -8.28 36.74 -23.21
N VAL A 386 -9.12 35.76 -22.87
CA VAL A 386 -8.72 34.37 -22.58
C VAL A 386 -9.44 33.37 -23.48
N GLN A 387 -8.79 32.24 -23.76
CA GLN A 387 -9.42 31.02 -24.24
C GLN A 387 -9.63 30.07 -23.08
N ARG A 388 -10.81 29.45 -23.02
CA ARG A 388 -11.18 28.46 -22.01
C ARG A 388 -11.46 27.10 -22.62
N PHE A 389 -11.08 26.04 -21.94
CA PHE A 389 -11.58 24.69 -22.23
C PHE A 389 -11.75 23.92 -20.93
N MET A 390 -12.53 22.84 -21.00
CA MET A 390 -12.82 21.98 -19.85
C MET A 390 -12.16 20.63 -20.09
N ALA A 391 -11.57 20.04 -19.06
CA ALA A 391 -11.13 18.66 -19.08
C ALA A 391 -11.83 17.88 -17.98
N THR A 392 -12.46 16.77 -18.35
CA THR A 392 -13.04 15.80 -17.41
C THR A 392 -11.99 14.74 -17.11
N LEU A 393 -11.69 14.53 -15.82
CA LEU A 393 -10.69 13.60 -15.32
C LEU A 393 -11.39 12.41 -14.66
N ASP A 394 -10.93 11.19 -14.91
CA ASP A 394 -11.29 10.03 -14.12
C ASP A 394 -10.44 10.00 -12.85
N THR A 395 -11.05 10.44 -11.75
CA THR A 395 -10.42 10.53 -10.43
C THR A 395 -10.61 9.26 -9.58
N GLY A 396 -11.28 8.23 -10.12
CA GLY A 396 -11.67 7.04 -9.36
C GLY A 396 -12.72 7.30 -8.28
N GLY A 397 -13.61 8.27 -8.50
CA GLY A 397 -14.66 8.67 -7.55
C GLY A 397 -14.23 9.72 -6.52
N ARG A 398 -13.01 10.26 -6.64
CA ARG A 398 -12.48 11.33 -5.78
C ARG A 398 -12.74 12.71 -6.39
N SER A 399 -12.64 13.79 -5.62
CA SER A 399 -12.73 15.14 -6.18
C SER A 399 -11.39 15.56 -6.82
N VAL A 400 -11.38 16.33 -7.91
CA VAL A 400 -10.14 16.91 -8.48
C VAL A 400 -9.35 17.73 -7.43
N SER A 401 -10.05 18.42 -6.53
CA SER A 401 -9.43 19.14 -5.42
C SER A 401 -8.70 18.23 -4.42
N SER A 402 -9.13 16.97 -4.25
CA SER A 402 -8.39 16.00 -3.40
C SER A 402 -7.06 15.58 -4.01
N LEU A 403 -6.83 15.88 -5.29
CA LEU A 403 -5.58 15.64 -6.01
C LEU A 403 -4.60 16.81 -5.90
N GLY A 404 -4.91 17.81 -5.07
CA GLY A 404 -4.09 19.00 -4.86
C GLY A 404 -4.20 20.07 -5.96
N ILE A 405 -5.12 19.89 -6.92
CA ILE A 405 -5.32 20.84 -8.03
C ILE A 405 -6.24 21.98 -7.59
N LYS A 406 -5.84 23.22 -7.79
CA LYS A 406 -6.61 24.41 -7.39
C LYS A 406 -6.62 25.50 -8.47
N PRO A 407 -7.53 26.48 -8.38
CA PRO A 407 -7.48 27.65 -9.24
C PRO A 407 -6.15 28.40 -9.06
N GLY A 408 -5.51 28.73 -10.18
CA GLY A 408 -4.19 29.37 -10.23
C GLY A 408 -3.04 28.43 -10.58
N ASP A 409 -3.23 27.11 -10.44
CA ASP A 409 -2.17 26.15 -10.79
C ASP A 409 -1.83 26.20 -12.29
N LEU A 410 -0.55 25.99 -12.59
CA LEU A 410 -0.08 25.88 -13.96
C LEU A 410 -0.33 24.45 -14.46
N VAL A 411 -0.87 24.33 -15.67
CA VAL A 411 -1.07 23.05 -16.34
C VAL A 411 -0.42 23.08 -17.71
N THR A 412 0.26 22.00 -18.08
CA THR A 412 0.77 21.81 -19.45
C THR A 412 -0.16 20.84 -20.18
N PHE A 413 -0.64 21.24 -21.35
CA PHE A 413 -1.51 20.44 -22.20
C PHE A 413 -0.87 20.19 -23.58
N LEU A 414 -1.25 19.09 -24.23
CA LEU A 414 -0.86 18.77 -25.60
C LEU A 414 -1.80 19.47 -26.60
N ALA A 415 -1.25 20.25 -27.52
CA ALA A 415 -2.04 20.88 -28.58
C ALA A 415 -2.18 19.97 -29.82
N GLU A 416 -3.14 20.26 -30.70
CA GLU A 416 -3.37 19.53 -31.97
C GLU A 416 -2.12 19.39 -32.86
N GLY A 417 -1.13 20.28 -32.68
CA GLY A 417 0.15 20.25 -33.40
C GLY A 417 1.20 19.30 -32.81
N GLY A 418 0.94 18.66 -31.67
CA GLY A 418 1.88 17.80 -30.94
C GLY A 418 2.81 18.52 -29.97
N ASP A 419 2.80 19.87 -29.96
CA ASP A 419 3.56 20.68 -29.02
C ASP A 419 2.86 20.80 -27.66
N ARG A 420 3.65 21.00 -26.60
CA ARG A 420 3.17 21.19 -25.22
C ARG A 420 3.11 22.67 -24.84
N PHE A 421 2.02 23.07 -24.21
CA PHE A 421 1.71 24.46 -23.95
C PHE A 421 1.15 24.65 -22.53
N GLY A 422 1.53 25.75 -21.87
CA GLY A 422 1.03 26.08 -20.53
C GLY A 422 -0.34 26.76 -20.54
N ALA A 423 -1.19 26.42 -19.59
CA ALA A 423 -2.44 27.08 -19.24
C ALA A 423 -2.53 27.22 -17.71
N THR A 424 -3.58 27.87 -17.22
CA THR A 424 -3.84 28.08 -15.79
C THR A 424 -5.22 27.55 -15.43
N VAL A 425 -5.33 26.83 -14.31
CA VAL A 425 -6.61 26.37 -13.77
C VAL A 425 -7.44 27.58 -13.33
N GLU A 426 -8.64 27.75 -13.87
CA GLU A 426 -9.58 28.81 -13.48
C GLU A 426 -10.60 28.33 -12.45
N SER A 427 -11.09 27.10 -12.57
CA SER A 427 -12.01 26.48 -11.62
C SER A 427 -11.89 24.96 -11.60
N VAL A 428 -12.33 24.36 -10.49
CA VAL A 428 -12.29 22.91 -10.20
C VAL A 428 -13.67 22.43 -9.75
N GLY A 429 -14.29 21.56 -10.53
CA GLY A 429 -15.44 20.76 -10.14
C GLY A 429 -15.03 19.41 -9.57
N THR A 430 -15.99 18.51 -9.35
CA THR A 430 -15.75 17.17 -8.81
C THR A 430 -14.82 16.35 -9.71
N ASP A 431 -15.09 16.31 -11.01
CA ASP A 431 -14.33 15.57 -12.03
C ASP A 431 -13.92 16.46 -13.21
N VAL A 432 -14.16 17.78 -13.14
CA VAL A 432 -13.94 18.71 -14.25
C VAL A 432 -13.03 19.85 -13.84
N VAL A 433 -11.99 20.13 -14.62
CA VAL A 433 -11.20 21.36 -14.53
C VAL A 433 -11.54 22.31 -15.66
N THR A 434 -11.66 23.60 -15.36
CA THR A 434 -11.70 24.66 -16.39
C THR A 434 -10.32 25.28 -16.48
N LEU A 435 -9.73 25.24 -17.66
CA LEU A 435 -8.38 25.71 -17.95
C LEU A 435 -8.43 26.94 -18.86
N THR A 436 -7.53 27.89 -18.61
CA THR A 436 -7.47 29.16 -19.34
C THR A 436 -6.07 29.48 -19.86
N TYR A 437 -6.00 30.12 -21.02
CA TYR A 437 -4.76 30.65 -21.60
C TYR A 437 -5.05 31.89 -22.44
N ALA A 438 -4.02 32.66 -22.79
CA ALA A 438 -4.19 33.94 -23.48
C ALA A 438 -4.93 33.79 -24.83
N ALA A 439 -5.93 34.62 -25.13
CA ALA A 439 -6.74 34.49 -26.36
C ALA A 439 -5.93 34.64 -27.66
N ALA A 440 -4.80 35.36 -27.63
CA ALA A 440 -3.93 35.56 -28.79
C ALA A 440 -3.17 34.30 -29.25
N ARG A 441 -3.18 33.24 -28.43
CA ARG A 441 -2.53 31.95 -28.70
C ARG A 441 -3.41 31.08 -29.59
N ASN A 442 -2.84 30.44 -30.61
CA ASN A 442 -3.58 29.59 -31.55
C ASN A 442 -3.46 28.09 -31.25
N ASP A 443 -2.75 27.72 -30.18
CA ASP A 443 -2.66 26.36 -29.68
C ASP A 443 -4.03 25.90 -29.14
N LYS A 444 -4.65 24.96 -29.85
CA LYS A 444 -5.90 24.30 -29.45
C LYS A 444 -5.57 22.98 -28.75
N PRO A 445 -6.22 22.66 -27.62
CA PRO A 445 -6.00 21.39 -26.95
C PRO A 445 -6.42 20.23 -27.85
N ASP A 446 -5.63 19.16 -27.87
CA ASP A 446 -5.94 17.97 -28.67
C ASP A 446 -7.03 17.14 -27.97
N ALA A 447 -8.28 17.37 -28.37
CA ALA A 447 -9.44 16.64 -27.86
C ALA A 447 -9.52 15.18 -28.36
N THR A 448 -8.68 14.78 -29.33
CA THR A 448 -8.76 13.46 -29.97
C THR A 448 -7.77 12.46 -29.41
N SER A 449 -6.59 12.92 -29.00
CA SER A 449 -5.54 12.03 -28.54
C SER A 449 -5.57 11.77 -27.03
N LEU A 450 -6.22 12.63 -26.24
CA LEU A 450 -6.32 12.54 -24.77
C LEU A 450 -4.96 12.32 -24.07
N GLN A 451 -3.82 12.63 -24.70
CA GLN A 451 -2.58 11.93 -24.30
C GLN A 451 -1.94 12.40 -23.00
N SER A 452 -2.04 13.68 -22.61
CA SER A 452 -1.61 14.08 -21.27
C SER A 452 -2.00 15.50 -20.86
N LEU A 453 -2.37 15.66 -19.58
CA LEU A 453 -2.35 16.93 -18.84
C LEU A 453 -1.34 16.80 -17.71
N GLU A 454 -0.50 17.82 -17.51
CA GLU A 454 0.52 17.84 -16.46
C GLU A 454 0.30 19.05 -15.56
N PHE A 455 -0.18 18.83 -14.34
CA PHE A 455 -0.48 19.87 -13.37
C PHE A 455 0.69 20.08 -12.44
N HIS A 456 1.12 21.34 -12.31
CA HIS A 456 2.11 21.76 -11.32
C HIS A 456 1.36 22.13 -10.04
N VAL A 457 1.09 21.12 -9.22
CA VAL A 457 0.40 21.28 -7.93
C VAL A 457 1.37 21.85 -6.88
N GLY A 458 0.81 22.62 -5.95
CA GLY A 458 1.57 23.16 -4.82
C GLY A 458 2.03 22.06 -3.85
N GLY A 459 3.26 22.19 -3.34
CA GLY A 459 3.85 21.22 -2.41
C GLY A 459 3.48 21.45 -0.93
N SER A 460 2.96 22.63 -0.59
CA SER A 460 2.71 23.00 0.80
C SER A 460 1.38 22.46 1.34
N ILE A 461 1.28 22.34 2.67
CA ILE A 461 0.03 21.94 3.32
C ILE A 461 -1.05 23.01 3.11
N GLY A 462 -0.68 24.28 3.19
CA GLY A 462 -1.60 25.38 2.89
C GLY A 462 -2.10 25.29 1.46
N ASP A 463 -1.29 24.84 0.51
CA ASP A 463 -1.72 24.61 -0.87
C ASP A 463 -2.73 23.46 -1.01
N GLN A 464 -2.55 22.37 -0.26
CA GLN A 464 -3.53 21.28 -0.21
C GLN A 464 -4.86 21.75 0.40
N LEU A 465 -4.81 22.53 1.49
CA LEU A 465 -6.00 23.09 2.12
C LEU A 465 -6.71 24.10 1.20
N ARG A 466 -5.97 25.01 0.55
CA ARG A 466 -6.51 25.94 -0.47
C ARG A 466 -7.08 25.20 -1.68
N SER A 467 -6.55 24.04 -2.03
CA SER A 467 -7.09 23.18 -3.09
C SER A 467 -8.42 22.58 -2.69
N ALA A 468 -8.53 22.05 -1.47
CA ALA A 468 -9.79 21.55 -0.92
C ALA A 468 -10.87 22.66 -0.87
N LEU A 469 -10.44 23.90 -0.59
CA LEU A 469 -11.30 25.09 -0.58
C LEU A 469 -11.50 25.73 -1.96
N GLY A 470 -11.00 25.13 -3.04
CA GLY A 470 -10.75 25.79 -4.33
C GLY A 470 -11.91 26.63 -4.91
N ASN A 471 -13.16 26.23 -4.71
CA ASN A 471 -14.33 26.99 -5.20
C ASN A 471 -14.67 28.24 -4.37
N TYR A 472 -14.04 28.42 -3.21
CA TYR A 472 -14.31 29.51 -2.28
C TYR A 472 -13.17 30.53 -2.16
N ASN A 473 -12.08 30.36 -2.92
CA ASN A 473 -10.95 31.28 -2.94
C ASN A 473 -11.29 32.69 -3.48
N LYS A 474 -12.55 32.91 -3.93
CA LYS A 474 -13.11 34.22 -4.29
C LYS A 474 -14.33 34.55 -3.41
N PRO A 475 -14.13 34.93 -2.14
CA PRO A 475 -15.22 35.38 -1.27
C PRO A 475 -15.98 36.53 -1.96
N GLY A 476 -17.27 36.32 -2.25
CA GLY A 476 -18.16 37.33 -2.83
C GLY A 476 -18.84 36.97 -4.16
N ALA A 477 -18.43 35.90 -4.88
CA ALA A 477 -19.07 35.55 -6.16
C ALA A 477 -20.38 34.75 -5.99
N VAL A 478 -20.50 33.93 -4.94
CA VAL A 478 -21.71 33.25 -4.46
C VAL A 478 -21.47 33.02 -2.98
N VAL A 479 -22.29 33.57 -2.07
CA VAL A 479 -22.19 33.24 -0.64
C VAL A 479 -23.08 32.01 -0.43
N PRO A 480 -22.54 30.78 -0.37
CA PRO A 480 -23.37 29.64 -0.02
C PRO A 480 -23.92 29.86 1.40
N THR A 481 -25.12 29.35 1.66
CA THR A 481 -25.58 29.17 3.04
C THR A 481 -24.60 28.25 3.76
N ILE A 482 -24.50 28.31 5.08
CA ILE A 482 -23.61 27.38 5.80
C ILE A 482 -23.97 25.91 5.53
N GLY A 483 -25.26 25.60 5.34
CA GLY A 483 -25.69 24.26 4.93
C GLY A 483 -25.16 23.85 3.56
N ARG A 484 -25.18 24.78 2.58
CA ARG A 484 -24.58 24.55 1.27
C ARG A 484 -23.05 24.46 1.35
N LEU A 485 -22.39 25.30 2.16
CA LEU A 485 -20.95 25.20 2.42
C LEU A 485 -20.62 23.83 3.01
N LEU A 486 -21.29 23.39 4.06
CA LEU A 486 -21.05 22.08 4.68
C LEU A 486 -21.29 20.93 3.69
N ASN A 487 -22.31 21.02 2.83
CA ASN A 487 -22.58 20.02 1.77
C ASN A 487 -21.59 20.05 0.62
N GLU A 488 -21.07 21.22 0.26
CA GLU A 488 -20.04 21.34 -0.75
C GLU A 488 -18.65 21.02 -0.18
N LEU A 489 -18.44 21.13 1.14
CA LEU A 489 -17.24 20.69 1.84
C LEU A 489 -17.24 19.18 2.12
N SER A 490 -18.40 18.54 2.28
CA SER A 490 -18.49 17.09 2.56
C SER A 490 -17.86 16.22 1.48
N GLY A 491 -17.91 16.65 0.22
CA GLY A 491 -17.22 15.96 -0.88
C GLY A 491 -15.69 16.13 -0.81
N PRO A 492 -15.14 17.34 -0.99
CA PRO A 492 -13.70 17.59 -1.02
C PRO A 492 -12.96 17.30 0.29
N LEU A 493 -13.57 17.62 1.45
CA LEU A 493 -12.98 17.40 2.77
C LEU A 493 -13.42 16.07 3.40
N GLY A 494 -14.19 15.23 2.69
CA GLY A 494 -14.65 13.94 3.21
C GLY A 494 -15.45 14.06 4.50
N ILE A 495 -16.16 15.19 4.72
CA ILE A 495 -16.90 15.43 5.95
C ILE A 495 -18.03 14.40 6.04
N ASP A 496 -17.89 13.47 6.97
CA ASP A 496 -19.00 12.63 7.40
C ASP A 496 -19.96 13.48 8.25
N PHE A 497 -21.15 13.74 7.72
CA PHE A 497 -22.21 14.46 8.44
C PHE A 497 -22.63 13.76 9.75
N GLY A 498 -22.35 12.45 9.89
CA GLY A 498 -22.55 11.71 11.13
C GLY A 498 -21.64 12.16 12.29
N ALA A 499 -20.57 12.92 12.01
CA ALA A 499 -19.64 13.44 13.01
C ALA A 499 -19.99 14.86 13.52
N ILE A 500 -21.14 15.41 13.14
CA ILE A 500 -21.59 16.71 13.65
C ILE A 500 -22.20 16.55 15.04
N GLY A 501 -21.54 17.11 16.05
CA GLY A 501 -22.05 17.19 17.42
C GLY A 501 -22.73 18.54 17.67
N PHE A 502 -23.74 18.56 18.53
CA PHE A 502 -24.29 19.80 19.07
C PHE A 502 -24.33 19.72 20.59
N ASP A 503 -23.60 20.61 21.25
CA ASP A 503 -23.66 20.76 22.71
C ASP A 503 -24.76 21.77 23.06
N GLU A 504 -25.85 21.26 23.63
CA GLU A 504 -27.00 22.07 24.02
C GLU A 504 -26.68 23.04 25.16
N THR A 505 -25.70 22.74 26.02
CA THR A 505 -25.32 23.58 27.16
C THR A 505 -24.52 24.79 26.68
N THR A 506 -23.52 24.57 25.82
CA THR A 506 -22.67 25.65 25.30
C THR A 506 -23.20 26.28 24.03
N LYS A 507 -24.27 25.71 23.44
CA LYS A 507 -24.81 26.08 22.13
C LYS A 507 -23.75 26.04 21.03
N THR A 508 -22.84 25.05 21.12
CA THR A 508 -21.75 24.89 20.15
C THR A 508 -22.08 23.77 19.19
N LEU A 509 -22.01 24.06 17.89
CA LEU A 509 -21.97 23.04 16.85
C LEU A 509 -20.52 22.60 16.65
N THR A 510 -20.21 21.33 16.86
CA THR A 510 -18.88 20.77 16.65
C THR A 510 -18.87 19.91 15.39
N LEU A 511 -17.79 20.02 14.62
CA LEU A 511 -17.56 19.21 13.43
C LEU A 511 -16.07 18.97 13.30
N THR A 512 -15.66 17.73 13.01
CA THR A 512 -14.25 17.36 12.89
C THR A 512 -13.97 16.81 11.49
N PRO A 513 -14.05 17.64 10.42
CA PRO A 513 -13.65 17.25 9.08
C PRO A 513 -12.23 16.69 9.08
N THR A 514 -12.05 15.57 8.39
CA THR A 514 -10.75 14.93 8.18
C THR A 514 -10.49 14.85 6.69
N PHE A 515 -9.50 15.61 6.24
CA PHE A 515 -9.07 15.70 4.86
C PHE A 515 -7.72 15.02 4.68
N ALA A 516 -7.69 13.94 3.90
CA ALA A 516 -6.48 13.22 3.52
C ALA A 516 -6.23 13.44 2.01
N PRO A 517 -5.52 14.52 1.61
CA PRO A 517 -5.13 14.73 0.22
C PRO A 517 -4.28 13.56 -0.29
N GLU A 518 -4.20 13.43 -1.62
CA GLU A 518 -3.31 12.43 -2.21
C GLU A 518 -1.85 12.71 -1.82
N PRO A 519 -1.04 11.66 -1.57
CA PRO A 519 0.37 11.82 -1.25
C PRO A 519 1.13 12.73 -2.24
N ILE A 520 1.84 13.70 -1.69
CA ILE A 520 2.68 14.64 -2.43
C ILE A 520 4.05 14.01 -2.60
N GLN A 521 4.54 13.95 -3.84
CA GLN A 521 5.84 13.37 -4.14
C GLN A 521 6.86 14.47 -4.43
N PHE A 522 8.02 14.36 -3.81
CA PHE A 522 9.18 15.23 -4.02
C PHE A 522 10.36 14.38 -4.44
N GLU A 523 11.05 14.83 -5.48
CA GLU A 523 12.29 14.21 -5.91
C GLU A 523 13.46 14.95 -5.26
N SER A 524 14.26 14.25 -4.46
CA SER A 524 15.50 14.77 -3.92
C SER A 524 16.68 13.90 -4.33
N LYS A 525 17.85 14.50 -4.47
CA LYS A 525 19.07 13.74 -4.73
C LYS A 525 19.59 13.16 -3.41
N LEU A 526 20.16 11.97 -3.48
CA LEU A 526 20.98 11.41 -2.41
C LEU A 526 22.22 12.29 -2.25
N ASP A 527 22.35 12.89 -1.06
CA ASP A 527 23.43 13.77 -0.66
C ASP A 527 23.98 13.30 0.68
N PHE A 528 25.15 12.65 0.65
CA PHE A 528 25.88 12.27 1.86
C PHE A 528 26.62 13.47 2.49
N GLY A 529 26.55 14.67 1.90
CA GLY A 529 27.21 15.89 2.37
C GLY A 529 28.73 15.77 2.46
N ASP A 530 29.33 16.54 3.39
CA ASP A 530 30.76 16.46 3.74
C ASP A 530 31.11 15.22 4.60
N SER A 531 30.13 14.33 4.87
CA SER A 531 30.28 13.23 5.84
C SER A 531 31.31 12.18 5.40
N ILE A 532 31.55 12.04 4.10
CA ILE A 532 32.58 11.16 3.56
C ILE A 532 33.62 11.99 2.80
N VAL A 533 34.60 12.51 3.55
CA VAL A 533 35.66 13.37 3.02
C VAL A 533 36.36 12.71 1.82
N GLY A 534 36.20 13.32 0.64
CA GLY A 534 36.90 12.96 -0.59
C GLY A 534 36.08 12.15 -1.61
N LEU A 535 34.89 11.65 -1.27
CA LEU A 535 34.02 10.93 -2.21
C LEU A 535 32.96 11.87 -2.79
N GLU A 536 33.04 12.14 -4.10
CA GLU A 536 32.02 12.90 -4.82
C GLU A 536 31.09 11.93 -5.55
N PHE A 537 29.81 11.91 -5.20
CA PHE A 537 28.80 11.08 -5.86
C PHE A 537 28.25 11.79 -7.11
N ASP A 538 28.35 11.14 -8.27
CA ASP A 538 27.54 11.46 -9.45
C ASP A 538 26.06 11.23 -9.06
N ALA A 539 25.23 12.22 -9.37
CA ALA A 539 23.91 12.49 -8.84
C ALA A 539 22.81 11.48 -9.26
N SER A 540 23.08 10.18 -9.35
CA SER A 540 22.15 9.19 -9.90
C SER A 540 21.18 8.58 -8.88
N GLY A 541 21.49 8.59 -7.58
CA GLY A 541 20.52 8.20 -6.54
C GLY A 541 19.49 9.30 -6.31
N ARG A 542 18.21 9.07 -6.68
CA ARG A 542 17.12 10.01 -6.41
C ARG A 542 16.12 9.38 -5.43
N PHE A 543 15.90 10.03 -4.29
CA PHE A 543 14.81 9.72 -3.38
C PHE A 543 13.50 10.23 -3.98
N MET A 544 12.49 9.36 -4.00
CA MET A 544 11.11 9.81 -4.04
C MET A 544 10.63 9.94 -2.61
N LEU A 545 10.64 11.16 -2.09
CA LEU A 545 10.02 11.47 -0.81
C LEU A 545 8.52 11.59 -1.04
N THR A 546 7.75 10.78 -0.34
CA THR A 546 6.29 10.84 -0.34
C THR A 546 5.82 11.44 0.97
N ALA A 547 5.08 12.54 0.90
CA ALA A 547 4.44 13.17 2.04
C ALA A 547 2.94 12.90 1.96
N GLU A 548 2.38 12.27 2.98
CA GLU A 548 0.96 11.96 3.10
C GLU A 548 0.36 12.85 4.19
N PRO A 549 -0.22 14.01 3.85
CA PRO A 549 -0.87 14.86 4.82
C PRO A 549 -2.23 14.28 5.20
N VAL A 550 -2.58 14.41 6.46
CA VAL A 550 -3.92 14.24 7.00
C VAL A 550 -4.21 15.47 7.84
N ILE A 551 -5.20 16.24 7.43
CA ILE A 551 -5.65 17.46 8.09
C ILE A 551 -6.98 17.16 8.78
N ARG A 552 -6.98 17.16 10.10
CA ARG A 552 -8.14 17.03 10.98
C ARG A 552 -8.44 18.40 11.57
N LEU A 553 -9.62 18.97 11.32
CA LEU A 553 -9.96 20.30 11.86
C LEU A 553 -11.14 20.15 12.81
N PRO A 554 -10.95 19.97 14.13
CA PRO A 554 -12.03 19.98 15.10
C PRO A 554 -12.56 21.41 15.24
N LEU A 555 -13.55 21.77 14.45
CA LEU A 555 -14.15 23.10 14.42
C LEU A 555 -15.35 23.16 15.38
N GLY A 556 -15.41 24.21 16.18
CA GLY A 556 -16.57 24.63 16.94
C GLY A 556 -17.18 25.89 16.36
N ILE A 557 -18.50 25.94 16.27
CA ILE A 557 -19.27 27.13 15.90
C ILE A 557 -20.17 27.49 17.07
N ASN A 558 -19.88 28.62 17.73
CA ASN A 558 -20.70 29.17 18.79
C ASN A 558 -21.99 29.77 18.19
N LEU A 559 -23.10 29.07 18.39
CA LEU A 559 -24.43 29.49 17.95
C LEU A 559 -25.20 30.24 19.05
N ASP A 560 -24.60 30.50 20.22
CA ASP A 560 -25.23 31.27 21.30
C ASP A 560 -25.54 32.69 20.80
N PRO A 561 -26.82 33.11 20.77
CA PRO A 561 -27.17 34.48 20.40
C PRO A 561 -26.77 35.50 21.46
N ASP A 562 -26.64 35.08 22.72
CA ASP A 562 -26.32 35.94 23.86
C ASP A 562 -24.80 36.12 24.04
N ALA A 563 -24.01 35.28 23.37
CA ALA A 563 -22.56 35.44 23.32
C ALA A 563 -22.20 36.76 22.62
N THR A 564 -21.47 37.64 23.32
CA THR A 564 -20.96 38.92 22.79
C THR A 564 -19.75 38.73 21.87
N LEU A 565 -19.72 37.63 21.12
CA LEU A 565 -18.66 37.28 20.18
C LEU A 565 -18.91 37.96 18.84
N SER A 566 -17.84 38.45 18.21
CA SER A 566 -17.92 38.92 16.83
C SER A 566 -18.20 37.75 15.88
N ALA A 567 -18.68 38.02 14.66
CA ALA A 567 -18.99 36.95 13.71
C ALA A 567 -17.77 36.07 13.38
N SER A 568 -16.57 36.63 13.38
CA SER A 568 -15.31 35.89 13.18
C SER A 568 -14.89 35.06 14.39
N ASP A 569 -15.28 35.46 15.60
CA ASP A 569 -14.92 34.75 16.84
C ASP A 569 -15.91 33.63 17.19
N ARG A 570 -17.00 33.50 16.42
CA ARG A 570 -17.96 32.41 16.57
C ARG A 570 -17.40 31.08 16.04
N VAL A 571 -16.42 31.11 15.14
CA VAL A 571 -15.75 29.90 14.65
C VAL A 571 -14.42 29.77 15.38
N PHE A 572 -14.17 28.60 15.97
CA PHE A 572 -12.96 28.31 16.71
C PHE A 572 -12.52 26.86 16.46
N VAL A 573 -11.25 26.58 16.67
CA VAL A 573 -10.71 25.22 16.74
C VAL A 573 -10.84 24.74 18.19
N ILE A 574 -11.27 23.50 18.37
CA ILE A 574 -11.42 22.83 19.66
C ILE A 574 -10.12 22.11 19.95
N GLU A 575 -9.45 22.47 21.05
CA GLU A 575 -8.26 21.74 21.49
C GLU A 575 -8.63 20.35 22.00
N ASP A 576 -8.04 19.31 21.40
CA ASP A 576 -8.14 17.92 21.87
C ASP A 576 -6.78 17.19 21.84
N VAL A 577 -6.80 15.86 22.00
CA VAL A 577 -5.58 15.04 22.13
C VAL A 577 -5.06 14.51 20.78
N GLU A 578 -5.84 14.63 19.71
CA GLU A 578 -5.50 14.15 18.37
C GLU A 578 -4.99 15.31 17.51
N PRO A 579 -3.83 15.18 16.85
CA PRO A 579 -3.22 16.28 16.11
C PRO A 579 -4.08 16.75 14.93
N GLU A 580 -4.16 18.06 14.72
CA GLU A 580 -4.88 18.66 13.60
C GLU A 580 -4.19 18.47 12.26
N VAL A 581 -2.86 18.36 12.24
CA VAL A 581 -2.14 18.01 11.01
C VAL A 581 -1.20 16.87 11.33
N THR A 582 -1.31 15.78 10.57
CA THR A 582 -0.34 14.69 10.57
C THR A 582 0.24 14.58 9.18
N ILE A 583 1.56 14.62 9.05
CA ILE A 583 2.25 14.39 7.78
C ILE A 583 3.12 13.16 7.96
N SER A 584 2.78 12.09 7.27
CA SER A 584 3.66 10.92 7.17
C SER A 584 4.61 11.14 6.00
N LEU A 585 5.91 11.23 6.27
CA LEU A 585 6.92 11.31 5.24
C LEU A 585 7.60 9.94 5.11
N SER A 586 7.57 9.36 3.94
CA SER A 586 8.33 8.15 3.62
C SER A 586 9.28 8.42 2.47
N ALA A 587 10.56 8.11 2.64
CA ALA A 587 11.51 8.04 1.55
C ALA A 587 12.06 6.62 1.51
N ASN A 588 12.02 6.01 0.34
CA ASN A 588 12.67 4.73 0.09
C ASN A 588 13.60 4.88 -1.12
N ILE A 589 14.83 4.40 -1.01
CA ILE A 589 15.63 4.01 -2.17
C ILE A 589 15.90 2.53 -2.07
N ASP A 590 15.17 1.79 -2.90
CA ASP A 590 15.37 0.38 -3.20
C ASP A 590 16.31 0.29 -4.42
N ASP A 591 17.28 -0.61 -4.38
CA ASP A 591 18.32 -0.77 -5.41
C ASP A 591 19.09 0.53 -5.76
N PRO A 592 19.69 1.26 -4.80
CA PRO A 592 20.48 2.44 -5.10
C PRO A 592 21.66 2.10 -6.02
N HIS A 593 21.64 2.65 -7.23
CA HIS A 593 22.81 2.65 -8.12
C HIS A 593 23.39 4.06 -8.22
N ALA A 594 24.40 4.35 -7.40
CA ALA A 594 25.14 5.61 -7.43
C ALA A 594 26.62 5.38 -7.74
N ARG A 595 27.20 6.19 -8.63
CA ARG A 595 28.64 6.17 -8.91
C ARG A 595 29.30 7.29 -8.12
N ALA A 596 30.26 6.98 -7.27
CA ALA A 596 31.15 7.96 -6.66
C ALA A 596 32.50 7.98 -7.37
N SER A 597 33.23 9.07 -7.22
CA SER A 597 34.62 9.16 -7.64
C SER A 597 35.49 9.73 -6.51
N LEU A 598 36.68 9.14 -6.36
CA LEU A 598 37.77 9.58 -5.49
C LEU A 598 39.04 9.64 -6.35
N GLY A 599 39.24 10.77 -7.03
CA GLY A 599 40.34 10.93 -7.99
C GLY A 599 40.17 10.04 -9.22
N PHE A 600 41.00 8.99 -9.34
CA PHE A 600 40.90 8.00 -10.44
C PHE A 600 40.12 6.74 -10.08
N LEU A 601 39.77 6.56 -8.79
CA LEU A 601 38.95 5.46 -8.32
C LEU A 601 37.49 5.86 -8.50
N SER A 602 36.74 5.10 -9.30
CA SER A 602 35.28 5.12 -9.21
C SER A 602 34.85 4.20 -8.07
N ALA A 603 33.66 4.40 -7.54
CA ALA A 603 33.04 3.45 -6.64
C ALA A 603 31.56 3.33 -7.00
N VAL A 604 31.01 2.13 -6.93
CA VAL A 604 29.59 1.88 -7.19
C VAL A 604 28.93 1.58 -5.85
N LEU A 605 27.94 2.40 -5.50
CA LEU A 605 26.97 2.11 -4.47
C LEU A 605 25.95 1.14 -5.05
N GLU A 606 25.73 0.03 -4.37
CA GLU A 606 24.73 -0.99 -4.65
C GLU A 606 24.31 -1.67 -3.33
N GLU A 607 23.30 -2.52 -3.35
CA GLU A 607 22.89 -3.29 -2.18
C GLU A 607 23.83 -4.47 -1.92
N SER A 608 24.01 -4.84 -0.64
CA SER A 608 24.83 -6.01 -0.26
C SER A 608 24.19 -7.36 -0.65
N THR A 609 22.86 -7.39 -0.63
CA THR A 609 21.93 -8.50 -0.88
C THR A 609 20.58 -7.89 -1.23
N ASP A 610 19.61 -8.66 -1.75
CA ASP A 610 18.20 -8.21 -1.86
C ASP A 610 17.72 -7.64 -0.50
N ASN A 611 17.65 -6.32 -0.35
CA ASN A 611 17.19 -5.61 0.83
C ASN A 611 16.31 -4.41 0.43
N ASN A 612 15.87 -3.58 1.39
CA ASN A 612 15.03 -2.41 1.08
C ASN A 612 15.86 -1.10 0.96
N GLY A 613 17.17 -1.21 0.75
CA GLY A 613 18.13 -0.12 0.67
C GLY A 613 18.07 0.86 1.85
N ILE A 614 17.60 2.08 1.57
CA ILE A 614 17.46 3.17 2.57
C ILE A 614 15.98 3.46 2.78
N VAL A 615 15.48 3.21 3.98
CA VAL A 615 14.10 3.53 4.38
C VAL A 615 14.09 4.59 5.46
N LEU A 616 13.49 5.74 5.16
CA LEU A 616 13.21 6.79 6.12
C LEU A 616 11.70 6.94 6.27
N ASN A 617 11.19 6.68 7.46
CA ASN A 617 9.79 6.93 7.82
C ASN A 617 9.75 7.99 8.91
N THR A 618 9.05 9.07 8.68
CA THR A 618 8.89 10.14 9.67
C THR A 618 7.44 10.55 9.77
N THR A 619 7.06 11.10 10.90
CA THR A 619 5.75 11.65 11.16
C THR A 619 5.93 13.01 11.81
N VAL A 620 5.33 14.02 11.20
CA VAL A 620 5.24 15.38 11.72
C VAL A 620 3.80 15.55 12.15
N THR A 621 3.56 15.84 13.42
CA THR A 621 2.23 16.15 13.92
C THR A 621 2.22 17.59 14.41
N VAL A 622 1.24 18.37 13.99
CA VAL A 622 0.99 19.72 14.47
C VAL A 622 -0.32 19.69 15.23
N ASN A 623 -0.26 20.03 16.52
CA ASN A 623 -1.44 20.20 17.37
C ASN A 623 -1.70 21.70 17.59
N ILE A 624 -2.95 22.12 17.54
CA ILE A 624 -3.39 23.47 17.84
C ILE A 624 -3.73 23.54 19.32
N VAL A 625 -2.97 24.34 20.08
CA VAL A 625 -3.14 24.56 21.52
C VAL A 625 -3.64 25.96 21.78
N ASP A 626 -4.49 26.16 22.80
CA ASP A 626 -4.98 27.48 23.14
C ASP A 626 -3.87 28.36 23.76
N PRO A 627 -3.46 29.47 23.11
CA PRO A 627 -2.41 30.34 23.62
C PRO A 627 -2.80 31.07 24.93
N LYS A 628 -4.09 31.09 25.30
CA LYS A 628 -4.61 31.90 26.42
C LYS A 628 -4.85 31.15 27.73
N THR A 629 -4.86 29.81 27.76
CA THR A 629 -5.22 29.07 28.98
C THR A 629 -4.23 27.95 29.34
N GLY A 630 -4.11 27.66 30.64
CA GLY A 630 -3.32 26.52 31.12
C GLY A 630 -4.06 25.20 30.88
N SER A 631 -3.66 24.46 29.84
CA SER A 631 -3.85 23.01 29.64
C SER A 631 -5.20 22.40 30.06
N GLY A 632 -6.32 23.03 29.71
CA GLY A 632 -7.65 22.46 29.93
C GLY A 632 -8.19 21.82 28.65
N LEU A 633 -8.51 20.53 28.67
CA LEU A 633 -9.26 19.87 27.58
C LEU A 633 -10.54 20.68 27.27
N ASN A 634 -10.81 20.98 25.99
CA ASN A 634 -11.87 21.86 25.47
C ASN A 634 -11.61 23.38 25.48
N ALA A 635 -10.35 23.80 25.48
CA ALA A 635 -10.03 25.20 25.19
C ALA A 635 -10.41 25.56 23.74
N GLN A 636 -10.75 26.82 23.50
CA GLN A 636 -11.28 27.30 22.22
C GLN A 636 -10.33 28.35 21.66
N SER A 637 -9.80 28.12 20.45
CA SER A 637 -8.93 29.07 19.78
C SER A 637 -9.55 29.55 18.48
N THR A 638 -9.85 30.83 18.41
CA THR A 638 -10.30 31.46 17.16
C THR A 638 -9.16 31.49 16.14
N PRO A 639 -9.45 31.45 14.82
CA PRO A 639 -8.41 31.59 13.80
C PRO A 639 -7.56 32.86 13.96
N THR A 640 -8.18 33.95 14.42
CA THR A 640 -7.48 35.22 14.69
C THR A 640 -6.49 35.11 15.85
N GLU A 641 -6.81 34.34 16.89
CA GLU A 641 -5.90 34.09 18.02
C GLU A 641 -4.73 33.22 17.59
N ILE A 642 -5.00 32.15 16.84
CA ILE A 642 -3.96 31.25 16.30
C ILE A 642 -2.99 32.05 15.42
N ALA A 643 -3.51 32.83 14.48
CA ALA A 643 -2.67 33.68 13.62
C ALA A 643 -1.89 34.75 14.41
N GLY A 644 -2.48 35.28 15.48
CA GLY A 644 -1.86 36.31 16.33
C GLY A 644 -0.79 35.79 17.30
N ALA A 645 -0.80 34.49 17.61
CA ALA A 645 0.08 33.84 18.58
C ALA A 645 0.61 32.50 18.04
N LEU A 646 0.99 32.47 16.77
CA LEU A 646 1.25 31.26 16.00
C LEU A 646 2.25 30.29 16.65
N THR A 647 3.37 30.82 17.17
CA THR A 647 4.39 30.01 17.85
C THR A 647 3.94 29.42 19.17
N ASP A 648 2.99 30.07 19.85
CA ASP A 648 2.45 29.63 21.13
C ASP A 648 1.20 28.75 20.97
N SER A 649 0.55 28.82 19.79
CA SER A 649 -0.69 28.11 19.49
C SER A 649 -0.46 26.78 18.78
N LEU A 650 0.79 26.41 18.50
CA LEU A 650 1.11 25.23 17.72
C LEU A 650 2.18 24.39 18.42
N GLU A 651 1.81 23.18 18.75
CA GLU A 651 2.72 22.16 19.27
C GLU A 651 3.12 21.25 18.11
N VAL A 652 4.34 21.44 17.61
CA VAL A 652 4.91 20.59 16.55
C VAL A 652 5.70 19.47 17.19
N ASN A 653 5.24 18.24 16.99
CA ASN A 653 5.94 17.02 17.36
C ASN A 653 6.46 16.34 16.10
N PHE A 654 7.67 15.77 16.19
CA PHE A 654 8.34 15.13 15.06
C PHE A 654 9.01 13.85 15.54
N GLY A 655 8.81 12.76 14.81
CA GLY A 655 9.46 11.48 15.11
C GLY A 655 9.53 10.59 13.89
N GLY A 656 10.24 9.47 14.00
CA GLY A 656 10.42 8.57 12.88
C GLY A 656 11.46 7.50 13.14
N SER A 657 11.86 6.84 12.06
CA SER A 657 12.94 5.87 12.02
C SER A 657 13.71 5.96 10.71
N LEU A 658 15.03 5.79 10.79
CA LEU A 658 15.92 5.56 9.65
C LEU A 658 16.40 4.11 9.69
N ASP A 659 16.31 3.40 8.58
CA ASP A 659 16.86 2.07 8.41
C ASP A 659 17.72 2.01 7.15
N ILE A 660 18.91 1.43 7.27
CA ILE A 660 19.83 1.16 6.17
C ILE A 660 20.18 -0.33 6.28
N GLU A 661 19.42 -1.16 5.57
CA GLU A 661 19.51 -2.63 5.72
C GLU A 661 20.84 -3.20 5.22
N GLY A 662 21.52 -2.49 4.31
CA GLY A 662 22.90 -2.81 3.94
C GLY A 662 23.28 -2.34 2.54
N LEU A 663 24.00 -1.23 2.48
CA LEU A 663 24.58 -0.70 1.26
C LEU A 663 26.06 -1.09 1.17
N VAL A 664 26.54 -1.31 -0.04
CA VAL A 664 27.93 -1.62 -0.33
C VAL A 664 28.45 -0.62 -1.34
N ILE A 665 29.58 0.01 -1.02
CA ILE A 665 30.36 0.78 -1.96
C ILE A 665 31.53 -0.10 -2.40
N ARG A 666 31.51 -0.54 -3.65
CA ARG A 666 32.60 -1.31 -4.25
C ARG A 666 33.51 -0.39 -5.07
N PRO A 667 34.82 -0.36 -4.82
CA PRO A 667 35.75 0.40 -5.65
C PRO A 667 35.82 -0.23 -7.05
N GLU A 668 35.77 0.61 -8.07
CA GLU A 668 35.84 0.26 -9.48
C GLU A 668 36.94 1.09 -10.13
N VAL A 669 37.81 0.47 -10.93
CA VAL A 669 38.74 1.17 -11.82
C VAL A 669 38.38 0.78 -13.24
N ALA A 670 38.06 1.78 -14.07
CA ALA A 670 37.77 1.60 -15.50
C ALA A 670 36.80 0.46 -15.83
N GLY A 671 35.73 0.27 -15.05
CA GLY A 671 34.74 -0.79 -15.30
C GLY A 671 34.95 -2.08 -14.52
N THR A 672 36.04 -2.20 -13.73
CA THR A 672 36.40 -3.44 -13.01
C THR A 672 36.41 -3.21 -11.52
N THR A 673 35.62 -4.01 -10.80
CA THR A 673 35.54 -4.00 -9.34
C THR A 673 36.82 -4.57 -8.73
N ILE A 674 37.43 -3.83 -7.81
CA ILE A 674 38.63 -4.25 -7.07
C ILE A 674 38.19 -4.93 -5.75
N PRO A 675 38.92 -5.94 -5.24
CA PRO A 675 38.66 -6.51 -3.93
C PRO A 675 38.62 -5.45 -2.82
N GLY A 676 37.70 -5.65 -1.88
CA GLY A 676 37.39 -4.70 -0.81
C GLY A 676 36.07 -3.99 -1.07
N GLU A 677 35.41 -3.60 0.02
CA GLU A 677 34.13 -2.93 0.01
C GLU A 677 33.97 -2.07 1.26
N ILE A 678 33.18 -1.01 1.16
CA ILE A 678 32.68 -0.26 2.31
C ILE A 678 31.22 -0.65 2.48
N THR A 679 30.90 -1.35 3.56
CA THR A 679 29.53 -1.65 3.94
C THR A 679 29.00 -0.53 4.83
N ILE A 680 27.83 -0.01 4.51
CA ILE A 680 27.10 1.01 5.27
C ILE A 680 25.77 0.37 5.70
N SER A 681 25.53 0.27 7.00
CA SER A 681 24.29 -0.30 7.54
C SER A 681 23.96 0.29 8.91
N THR A 682 22.69 0.24 9.29
CA THR A 682 22.26 0.42 10.68
C THR A 682 22.12 -0.96 11.34
N ALA A 683 22.09 -1.03 12.68
CA ALA A 683 21.84 -2.30 13.39
C ALA A 683 20.36 -2.76 13.35
N GLY A 684 19.58 -2.19 12.44
CA GLY A 684 18.12 -2.18 12.37
C GLY A 684 17.56 -0.73 12.36
N PRO A 685 16.23 -0.55 12.39
CA PRO A 685 15.62 0.77 12.38
C PRO A 685 16.02 1.61 13.61
N THR A 686 16.67 2.75 13.39
CA THR A 686 17.02 3.72 14.41
C THR A 686 15.90 4.76 14.55
N SER A 687 15.19 4.76 15.68
CA SER A 687 14.10 5.69 15.94
C SER A 687 14.58 7.04 16.49
N PHE A 688 13.90 8.11 16.14
CA PHE A 688 14.07 9.45 16.73
C PHE A 688 12.72 10.08 17.06
N SER A 689 12.70 11.00 18.02
CA SER A 689 11.50 11.68 18.54
C SER A 689 11.62 13.21 18.53
N GLY A 690 12.52 13.78 17.72
CA GLY A 690 12.59 15.22 17.51
C GLY A 690 13.72 15.66 16.59
N PHE A 691 13.64 16.87 16.05
CA PHE A 691 14.60 17.43 15.09
C PHE A 691 16.04 17.45 15.61
N GLY A 692 16.24 17.69 16.91
CA GLY A 692 17.57 17.69 17.53
C GLY A 692 18.29 16.34 17.47
N GLN A 693 17.57 15.23 17.30
CA GLN A 693 18.15 13.88 17.16
C GLN A 693 18.48 13.52 15.71
N LEU A 694 18.01 14.29 14.71
CA LEU A 694 18.32 14.03 13.30
C LEU A 694 19.82 14.09 13.02
N GLY A 695 20.52 15.04 13.64
CA GLY A 695 21.97 15.21 13.47
C GLY A 695 22.78 14.03 14.00
N SER A 696 22.24 13.27 14.97
CA SER A 696 22.90 12.09 15.55
C SER A 696 22.44 10.77 14.92
N LEU A 697 21.48 10.77 13.98
CA LEU A 697 21.03 9.52 13.34
C LEU A 697 22.17 8.79 12.61
N LEU A 698 23.12 9.54 12.07
CA LEU A 698 24.28 8.97 11.39
C LEU A 698 25.32 8.40 12.37
N ASP A 699 25.22 8.68 13.68
CA ASP A 699 26.11 8.10 14.69
C ASP A 699 25.83 6.59 14.88
N ASP A 700 24.60 6.14 14.58
CA ASP A 700 24.20 4.73 14.61
C ASP A 700 24.47 3.99 13.29
N VAL A 701 25.01 4.68 12.28
CA VAL A 701 25.41 4.08 11.00
C VAL A 701 26.78 3.43 11.15
N SER A 702 26.82 2.11 11.01
CA SER A 702 28.05 1.34 10.95
C SER A 702 28.65 1.42 9.55
N VAL A 703 29.86 1.97 9.47
CA VAL A 703 30.68 1.97 8.26
C VAL A 703 31.82 0.99 8.46
N THR A 704 31.75 -0.16 7.80
CA THR A 704 32.84 -1.16 7.80
C THR A 704 33.61 -1.03 6.50
N ASN A 705 34.87 -0.63 6.59
CA ASN A 705 35.74 -0.45 5.43
C ASN A 705 36.77 -1.59 5.34
N THR A 706 36.70 -2.38 4.28
CA THR A 706 37.72 -3.40 3.95
C THR A 706 38.67 -2.96 2.82
N ILE A 707 38.42 -1.79 2.21
CA ILE A 707 39.30 -1.14 1.24
C ILE A 707 40.58 -0.70 1.97
N GLY A 708 41.66 -1.45 1.78
CA GLY A 708 42.96 -1.18 2.40
C GLY A 708 43.60 -2.39 3.07
N SER A 709 42.86 -3.47 3.29
CA SER A 709 43.46 -4.79 3.49
C SER A 709 44.00 -5.25 2.13
N PHE A 710 45.22 -4.83 1.82
CA PHE A 710 45.97 -5.33 0.65
C PHE A 710 46.19 -6.85 0.72
N ASP A 711 45.79 -7.51 1.81
CA ASP A 711 45.85 -8.95 2.02
C ASP A 711 44.94 -9.73 1.04
N SER A 712 43.91 -9.07 0.49
CA SER A 712 43.00 -9.64 -0.51
C SER A 712 43.37 -9.28 -1.95
N LEU A 713 44.33 -8.37 -2.15
CA LEU A 713 44.77 -8.02 -3.50
C LEU A 713 45.61 -9.15 -4.05
N THR A 714 44.97 -9.96 -4.91
CA THR A 714 45.70 -10.94 -5.68
C THR A 714 46.75 -10.21 -6.53
N PRO A 715 47.88 -10.86 -6.79
CA PRO A 715 48.90 -10.30 -7.66
C PRO A 715 48.31 -9.89 -9.05
N ASP A 716 47.29 -10.60 -9.54
CA ASP A 716 46.49 -10.27 -10.73
C ASP A 716 45.68 -8.96 -10.60
N ALA A 717 45.03 -8.72 -9.46
CA ALA A 717 44.28 -7.49 -9.20
C ALA A 717 45.17 -6.24 -9.23
N VAL A 718 46.40 -6.34 -8.69
CA VAL A 718 47.38 -5.24 -8.71
C VAL A 718 47.83 -4.93 -10.14
N VAL A 719 48.06 -5.97 -10.95
CA VAL A 719 48.45 -5.80 -12.36
C VAL A 719 47.31 -5.20 -13.17
N THR A 720 46.10 -5.70 -13.00
CA THR A 720 44.90 -5.17 -13.67
C THR A 720 44.71 -3.69 -13.33
N MET A 721 44.88 -3.32 -12.06
CA MET A 721 44.81 -1.93 -11.61
C MET A 721 45.88 -1.05 -12.27
N LEU A 722 47.14 -1.53 -12.37
CA LEU A 722 48.23 -0.80 -13.03
C LEU A 722 48.03 -0.67 -14.54
N LEU A 723 47.55 -1.72 -15.22
CA LEU A 723 47.25 -1.71 -16.64
C LEU A 723 46.09 -0.76 -16.96
N GLN A 724 45.03 -0.80 -16.17
CA GLN A 724 43.90 0.11 -16.34
C GLN A 724 44.25 1.55 -16.01
N LEU A 725 45.07 1.80 -14.97
CA LEU A 725 45.62 3.14 -14.71
C LEU A 725 46.44 3.64 -15.91
N GLY A 726 47.28 2.79 -16.49
CA GLY A 726 48.03 3.09 -17.71
C GLY A 726 47.11 3.46 -18.87
N ASN A 727 46.08 2.64 -19.14
CA ASN A 727 45.11 2.88 -20.20
C ASN A 727 44.30 4.18 -19.97
N SER A 728 43.88 4.45 -18.73
CA SER A 728 43.16 5.68 -18.37
C SER A 728 44.02 6.92 -18.56
N LEU A 729 45.29 6.88 -18.13
CA LEU A 729 46.26 7.96 -18.38
C LEU A 729 46.50 8.16 -19.88
N GLN A 730 46.54 7.07 -20.66
CA GLN A 730 46.72 7.13 -22.11
C GLN A 730 45.48 7.71 -22.82
N SER A 731 44.27 7.41 -22.33
CA SER A 731 43.04 8.03 -22.83
C SER A 731 43.01 9.53 -22.57
N ILE A 732 43.34 9.96 -21.34
CA ILE A 732 43.44 11.38 -20.97
C ILE A 732 44.51 12.08 -21.82
N ALA A 733 45.67 11.44 -22.00
CA ALA A 733 46.74 11.96 -22.85
C ALA A 733 46.34 12.07 -24.33
N GLY A 734 45.52 11.14 -24.84
CA GLY A 734 44.99 11.17 -26.20
C GLY A 734 43.91 12.22 -26.45
N GLU A 735 43.13 12.58 -25.42
CA GLU A 735 42.12 13.64 -25.49
C GLU A 735 42.70 15.06 -25.35
N LEU A 736 43.91 15.19 -24.78
CA LEU A 736 44.67 16.44 -24.78
C LEU A 736 45.12 16.76 -26.21
N ASN A 737 44.27 17.45 -26.96
CA ASN A 737 44.60 18.00 -28.28
C ASN A 737 45.57 19.17 -28.10
N VAL A 738 46.86 18.86 -27.94
CA VAL A 738 47.91 19.86 -27.81
C VAL A 738 48.14 20.49 -29.19
N PRO A 739 47.93 21.81 -29.35
CA PRO A 739 48.20 22.47 -30.63
C PRO A 739 49.67 22.30 -31.00
N ASP A 740 49.92 21.80 -32.22
CA ASP A 740 51.25 21.50 -32.76
C ASP A 740 52.30 22.55 -32.36
N GLY A 741 53.27 22.17 -31.52
CA GLY A 741 54.50 22.95 -31.33
C GLY A 741 54.93 23.29 -29.91
N ILE A 742 54.52 22.53 -28.89
CA ILE A 742 55.07 22.66 -27.54
C ILE A 742 55.95 21.43 -27.20
N PRO A 743 57.28 21.48 -27.42
CA PRO A 743 58.16 20.31 -27.33
C PRO A 743 58.17 19.62 -25.95
N PHE A 744 57.95 20.39 -24.88
CA PHE A 744 57.95 19.83 -23.52
C PHE A 744 56.69 19.02 -23.18
N VAL A 745 55.61 19.16 -23.96
CA VAL A 745 54.38 18.39 -23.76
C VAL A 745 54.46 17.06 -24.51
N ASP A 746 55.11 17.04 -25.68
CA ASP A 746 55.35 15.83 -26.47
C ASP A 746 56.28 14.84 -25.74
N ASP A 747 57.33 15.36 -25.09
CA ASP A 747 58.24 14.56 -24.25
C ASP A 747 57.50 14.00 -23.02
N ALA A 748 56.65 14.79 -22.38
CA ALA A 748 55.87 14.34 -21.22
C ALA A 748 54.79 13.30 -21.58
N ILE A 749 54.15 13.43 -22.76
CA ILE A 749 53.20 12.44 -23.27
C ILE A 749 53.93 11.14 -23.64
N SER A 750 55.11 11.23 -24.25
CA SER A 750 55.95 10.07 -24.58
C SER A 750 56.41 9.33 -23.30
N GLU A 751 56.72 10.07 -22.23
CA GLU A 751 57.09 9.50 -20.93
C GLU A 751 55.92 8.76 -20.25
N VAL A 752 54.67 9.21 -20.47
CA VAL A 752 53.45 8.50 -20.03
C VAL A 752 53.18 7.25 -20.87
N VAL A 753 53.49 7.27 -22.17
CA VAL A 753 53.43 6.08 -23.03
C VAL A 753 54.46 5.04 -22.59
N ASP A 754 55.69 5.47 -22.29
CA ASP A 754 56.76 4.62 -21.75
C ASP A 754 56.41 4.04 -20.36
N PHE A 755 55.65 4.75 -19.54
CA PHE A 755 55.16 4.22 -18.26
C PHE A 755 54.25 3.01 -18.45
N THR A 756 53.38 3.03 -19.47
CA THR A 756 52.45 1.92 -19.77
C THR A 756 53.21 0.68 -20.24
N GLU A 757 54.21 0.89 -21.11
CA GLU A 757 55.10 -0.19 -21.56
C GLU A 757 55.99 -0.70 -20.41
N SER A 758 56.49 0.20 -19.55
CA SER A 758 57.30 -0.15 -18.37
C SER A 758 56.50 -0.87 -17.30
N ALA A 759 55.24 -0.49 -17.06
CA ALA A 759 54.34 -1.15 -16.12
C ALA A 759 53.89 -2.52 -16.66
N GLY A 760 53.60 -2.60 -17.96
CA GLY A 760 53.36 -3.86 -18.65
C GLY A 760 54.57 -4.79 -18.61
N ASP A 761 55.77 -4.27 -18.84
CA ASP A 761 57.02 -5.02 -18.73
C ASP A 761 57.37 -5.39 -17.28
N PHE A 762 57.05 -4.54 -16.31
CA PHE A 762 57.21 -4.84 -14.88
C PHE A 762 56.27 -5.95 -14.43
N ALA A 763 54.98 -5.87 -14.80
CA ALA A 763 54.02 -6.95 -14.60
C ALA A 763 54.52 -8.22 -15.30
N ARG A 764 55.02 -8.10 -16.53
CA ARG A 764 55.62 -9.25 -17.23
C ARG A 764 56.78 -9.88 -16.49
N ARG A 765 57.67 -9.07 -15.90
CA ARG A 765 58.84 -9.54 -15.14
C ARG A 765 58.50 -10.31 -13.87
N PHE A 766 57.29 -10.12 -13.31
CA PHE A 766 56.83 -10.80 -12.10
C PHE A 766 56.18 -12.17 -12.37
N TYR A 767 55.48 -12.34 -13.50
CA TYR A 767 54.69 -13.57 -13.75
C TYR A 767 55.24 -14.49 -14.85
N PHE A 768 56.01 -13.98 -15.82
CA PHE A 768 56.43 -14.80 -16.95
C PHE A 768 57.76 -15.50 -16.68
N ASN A 769 57.78 -16.82 -16.92
CA ASN A 769 58.95 -17.69 -16.89
C ASN A 769 59.53 -17.98 -15.49
N ALA A 770 58.66 -18.23 -14.51
CA ALA A 770 59.08 -18.82 -13.25
C ALA A 770 59.81 -20.15 -13.52
N SER A 771 61.06 -20.25 -13.09
CA SER A 771 61.90 -21.44 -13.26
C SER A 771 62.34 -21.92 -11.88
N LEU A 772 62.15 -23.21 -11.63
CA LEU A 772 62.67 -23.90 -10.46
C LEU A 772 63.83 -24.79 -10.88
N VAL A 773 65.00 -24.59 -10.27
CA VAL A 773 66.20 -25.39 -10.52
C VAL A 773 66.50 -26.19 -9.27
N GLY A 774 66.64 -27.51 -9.41
CA GLY A 774 66.97 -28.38 -8.29
C GLY A 774 68.26 -27.98 -7.58
N ASP A 775 68.32 -28.18 -6.27
CA ASP A 775 69.47 -27.78 -5.45
C ASP A 775 70.73 -28.62 -5.70
N ASN A 776 70.57 -29.82 -6.26
CA ASN A 776 71.63 -30.78 -6.52
C ASN A 776 71.59 -31.28 -7.96
N ASP A 777 72.76 -31.69 -8.46
CA ASP A 777 72.87 -32.39 -9.74
C ASP A 777 72.13 -33.73 -9.68
N ILE A 778 71.52 -34.11 -10.79
CA ILE A 778 70.95 -35.44 -10.99
C ILE A 778 72.10 -36.45 -10.88
N SER A 779 72.00 -37.36 -9.91
CA SER A 779 73.06 -38.32 -9.57
C SER A 779 73.18 -39.48 -10.57
N VAL A 780 72.14 -39.72 -11.38
CA VAL A 780 72.13 -40.75 -12.42
C VAL A 780 72.62 -40.17 -13.75
N THR A 781 73.71 -40.74 -14.27
CA THR A 781 74.36 -40.22 -15.49
C THR A 781 73.84 -40.87 -16.77
N ASP A 782 73.24 -42.04 -16.65
CA ASP A 782 72.54 -42.80 -17.69
C ASP A 782 71.05 -42.45 -17.82
N GLY A 783 70.54 -41.60 -16.91
CA GLY A 783 69.13 -41.19 -16.90
C GLY A 783 68.15 -42.23 -16.38
N VAL A 784 68.62 -43.38 -15.89
CA VAL A 784 67.75 -44.47 -15.40
C VAL A 784 67.44 -44.25 -13.91
N LEU A 785 66.16 -44.18 -13.56
CA LEU A 785 65.75 -44.06 -12.16
C LEU A 785 65.81 -45.42 -11.44
N SER A 786 66.28 -45.40 -10.20
CA SER A 786 66.34 -46.62 -9.36
C SER A 786 64.99 -46.98 -8.69
N GLY A 787 63.99 -46.10 -8.80
CA GLY A 787 62.62 -46.23 -8.32
C GLY A 787 61.77 -45.07 -8.83
N ASP A 788 60.44 -45.17 -8.73
CA ASP A 788 59.54 -44.12 -9.21
C ASP A 788 59.84 -42.79 -8.50
N ALA A 789 59.90 -41.70 -9.26
CA ALA A 789 60.04 -40.36 -8.72
C ALA A 789 58.67 -39.67 -8.68
N MET A 790 58.36 -38.94 -7.61
CA MET A 790 57.12 -38.17 -7.49
C MET A 790 57.43 -36.70 -7.27
N ILE A 791 56.72 -35.83 -7.98
CA ILE A 791 56.82 -34.37 -7.88
C ILE A 791 55.40 -33.83 -7.66
N THR A 792 55.21 -33.03 -6.62
CA THR A 792 53.96 -32.29 -6.43
C THR A 792 54.14 -30.88 -7.00
N LEU A 793 53.22 -30.47 -7.87
CA LEU A 793 53.23 -29.17 -8.53
C LEU A 793 51.92 -28.45 -8.29
N ARG A 794 51.96 -27.18 -7.92
CA ARG A 794 50.77 -26.34 -7.79
C ARG A 794 50.88 -25.17 -8.77
N ALA A 795 49.85 -24.99 -9.59
CA ALA A 795 49.65 -23.78 -10.38
C ALA A 795 48.70 -22.84 -9.62
N GLU A 796 48.82 -21.52 -9.81
CA GLU A 796 48.10 -20.52 -9.02
C GLU A 796 46.57 -20.74 -9.11
N GLY A 797 45.90 -20.77 -7.96
CA GLY A 797 44.46 -21.05 -7.86
C GLY A 797 44.03 -22.50 -8.13
N SER A 798 44.95 -23.40 -8.51
CA SER A 798 44.64 -24.80 -8.81
C SER A 798 45.01 -25.76 -7.68
N GLU A 799 44.35 -26.92 -7.66
CA GLU A 799 44.69 -28.03 -6.78
C GLU A 799 46.10 -28.58 -7.11
N PRO A 800 46.89 -29.02 -6.11
CA PRO A 800 48.17 -29.66 -6.35
C PRO A 800 48.05 -30.89 -7.26
N VAL A 801 48.90 -30.95 -8.28
CA VAL A 801 49.01 -32.06 -9.23
C VAL A 801 50.22 -32.92 -8.86
N PHE A 802 49.97 -34.22 -8.67
CA PHE A 802 51.03 -35.20 -8.44
C PHE A 802 51.50 -35.78 -9.77
N VAL A 803 52.77 -35.56 -10.09
CA VAL A 803 53.45 -36.12 -11.26
C VAL A 803 54.31 -37.28 -10.81
N THR A 804 54.00 -38.49 -11.30
CA THR A 804 54.83 -39.67 -11.11
C THR A 804 55.63 -39.94 -12.37
N ILE A 805 56.95 -40.08 -12.24
CA ILE A 805 57.87 -40.54 -13.28
C ILE A 805 58.22 -42.00 -12.95
N PRO A 806 57.60 -42.99 -13.62
CA PRO A 806 57.83 -44.39 -13.30
C PRO A 806 59.27 -44.81 -13.61
N ALA A 807 59.95 -45.53 -12.73
CA ALA A 807 61.29 -46.05 -13.03
C ALA A 807 61.30 -46.94 -14.28
N ALA A 808 60.20 -47.66 -14.52
CA ALA A 808 60.04 -48.51 -15.70
C ALA A 808 60.02 -47.72 -17.02
N SER A 809 59.56 -46.45 -17.03
CA SER A 809 59.62 -45.63 -18.26
C SER A 809 61.04 -45.18 -18.57
N THR A 810 61.91 -45.11 -17.56
CA THR A 810 63.30 -44.69 -17.72
C THR A 810 64.27 -45.86 -18.02
N ALA A 811 63.75 -47.08 -18.19
CA ALA A 811 64.58 -48.29 -18.25
C ALA A 811 65.42 -48.42 -19.55
N ASP A 812 65.02 -47.74 -20.61
CA ASP A 812 65.73 -47.67 -21.89
C ASP A 812 66.57 -46.39 -22.06
N ASN A 813 66.64 -45.56 -21.02
CA ASN A 813 67.47 -44.35 -21.02
C ASN A 813 68.95 -44.70 -21.18
N GLN A 814 69.61 -43.96 -22.07
CA GLN A 814 71.04 -44.08 -22.33
C GLN A 814 71.81 -42.84 -21.89
N SER A 815 71.09 -41.78 -21.53
CA SER A 815 71.60 -40.50 -21.11
C SER A 815 70.62 -39.78 -20.20
N ILE A 816 71.14 -38.80 -19.46
CA ILE A 816 70.31 -37.87 -18.69
C ILE A 816 69.30 -37.08 -19.55
N ASP A 817 69.50 -36.92 -20.85
CA ASP A 817 68.53 -36.20 -21.70
C ASP A 817 67.24 -37.00 -21.88
N ASP A 818 67.37 -38.34 -21.95
CA ASP A 818 66.24 -39.25 -22.06
C ASP A 818 65.35 -39.09 -20.81
N LEU A 819 65.95 -38.89 -19.63
CA LEU A 819 65.21 -38.59 -18.40
C LEU A 819 64.39 -37.28 -18.48
N TYR A 820 64.89 -36.22 -19.12
CA TYR A 820 64.08 -35.00 -19.31
C TYR A 820 62.92 -35.23 -20.27
N VAL A 821 63.08 -36.11 -21.26
CA VAL A 821 61.97 -36.53 -22.14
C VAL A 821 60.91 -37.25 -21.31
N ASP A 822 61.31 -38.21 -20.46
CA ASP A 822 60.38 -38.92 -19.57
C ASP A 822 59.65 -37.99 -18.60
N ILE A 823 60.35 -37.00 -18.03
CA ILE A 823 59.72 -36.02 -17.12
C ILE A 823 58.68 -35.18 -17.87
N ASN A 824 58.96 -34.76 -19.12
CA ASN A 824 58.00 -34.04 -19.93
C ASN A 824 56.81 -34.91 -20.34
N GLU A 825 57.02 -36.20 -20.63
CA GLU A 825 55.91 -37.15 -20.85
C GLU A 825 55.07 -37.35 -19.58
N ALA A 826 55.70 -37.33 -18.40
CA ALA A 826 54.99 -37.37 -17.12
C ALA A 826 54.17 -36.09 -16.88
N PHE A 827 54.72 -34.90 -17.18
CA PHE A 827 53.96 -33.63 -17.15
C PHE A 827 52.76 -33.67 -18.10
N LYS A 828 52.96 -34.17 -19.31
CA LYS A 828 51.88 -34.33 -20.28
C LYS A 828 50.79 -35.28 -19.77
N SER A 829 51.18 -36.40 -19.19
CA SER A 829 50.25 -37.38 -18.60
C SER A 829 49.47 -36.81 -17.42
N ALA A 830 50.08 -35.87 -16.67
CA ALA A 830 49.45 -35.15 -15.57
C ALA A 830 48.58 -33.96 -16.01
N GLY A 831 48.42 -33.72 -17.32
CA GLY A 831 47.63 -32.59 -17.85
C GLY A 831 48.34 -31.25 -17.82
N LEU A 832 49.66 -31.24 -17.62
CA LEU A 832 50.50 -30.03 -17.56
C LEU A 832 51.23 -29.75 -18.89
N ASP A 833 50.86 -30.45 -19.98
CA ASP A 833 51.42 -30.25 -21.32
C ASP A 833 51.19 -28.80 -21.79
N GLY A 834 52.23 -28.17 -22.33
CA GLY A 834 52.16 -26.77 -22.77
C GLY A 834 52.09 -25.73 -21.64
N PHE A 835 52.06 -26.14 -20.37
CA PHE A 835 52.17 -25.25 -19.21
C PHE A 835 53.56 -25.27 -18.62
N LEU A 836 54.13 -26.47 -18.45
CA LEU A 836 55.46 -26.69 -17.90
C LEU A 836 56.35 -27.44 -18.88
N ILE A 837 57.64 -27.15 -18.81
CA ILE A 837 58.67 -27.92 -19.47
C ILE A 837 59.80 -28.21 -18.49
N ALA A 838 60.19 -29.48 -18.40
CA ALA A 838 61.45 -29.89 -17.80
C ALA A 838 62.52 -29.80 -18.88
N GLU A 839 63.57 -29.02 -18.63
CA GLU A 839 64.64 -28.86 -19.59
C GLU A 839 66.01 -28.93 -18.91
N ARG A 840 66.98 -29.40 -19.69
CA ARG A 840 68.37 -29.39 -19.27
C ARG A 840 68.97 -28.04 -19.64
N GLN A 841 69.55 -27.34 -18.66
CA GLN A 841 70.26 -26.08 -18.88
C GLN A 841 71.60 -26.31 -19.60
N ARG A 842 71.53 -26.51 -20.92
CA ARG A 842 72.69 -26.77 -21.77
C ARG A 842 73.35 -25.49 -22.25
N SER A 843 74.66 -25.59 -22.41
CA SER A 843 75.45 -24.70 -23.24
C SER A 843 74.91 -24.62 -24.67
N PHE A 844 74.81 -23.42 -25.23
CA PHE A 844 74.60 -23.28 -26.66
C PHE A 844 75.89 -23.63 -27.38
N ASP A 845 75.82 -24.64 -28.25
CA ASP A 845 76.96 -25.02 -29.06
C ASP A 845 77.20 -24.02 -30.21
N ALA A 846 78.32 -24.21 -30.91
CA ALA A 846 78.71 -23.35 -32.03
C ALA A 846 77.73 -23.37 -33.21
N THR A 847 76.81 -24.33 -33.27
CA THR A 847 75.78 -24.43 -34.32
C THR A 847 74.53 -23.62 -33.99
N GLN A 848 74.23 -23.42 -32.71
CA GLN A 848 73.07 -22.65 -32.25
C GLN A 848 73.33 -21.15 -32.15
N VAL A 849 74.58 -20.75 -31.96
CA VAL A 849 75.01 -19.34 -32.11
C VAL A 849 75.35 -19.11 -33.57
N GLU A 850 74.60 -18.29 -34.31
CA GLU A 850 74.90 -18.00 -35.72
C GLU A 850 76.08 -17.04 -35.85
N THR A 851 76.03 -15.91 -35.14
CA THR A 851 77.05 -14.86 -35.25
C THR A 851 77.37 -14.26 -33.89
N VAL A 852 78.64 -13.88 -33.73
CA VAL A 852 79.10 -13.04 -32.62
C VAL A 852 79.77 -11.81 -33.22
N SER A 853 79.19 -10.64 -32.99
CA SER A 853 79.67 -9.38 -33.58
C SER A 853 80.01 -8.36 -32.51
N ASP A 854 81.15 -7.68 -32.65
CA ASP A 854 81.50 -6.53 -31.81
C ASP A 854 80.54 -5.37 -32.13
N VAL A 855 79.73 -4.98 -31.15
CA VAL A 855 78.77 -3.87 -31.26
C VAL A 855 79.13 -2.73 -30.31
N SER A 856 80.40 -2.64 -29.89
CA SER A 856 80.88 -1.61 -28.96
C SER A 856 80.70 -0.18 -29.49
N ALA A 857 80.53 0.01 -30.80
CA ALA A 857 80.30 1.31 -31.43
C ALA A 857 78.81 1.63 -31.70
N ALA A 858 77.89 0.69 -31.45
CA ALA A 858 76.46 0.92 -31.64
C ALA A 858 75.90 1.82 -30.54
N ALA A 859 74.96 2.70 -30.89
CA ALA A 859 74.24 3.51 -29.91
C ALA A 859 73.49 2.59 -28.93
N VAL A 860 73.53 2.92 -27.64
CA VAL A 860 72.81 2.19 -26.60
C VAL A 860 71.49 2.91 -26.32
N GLY A 861 70.41 2.17 -26.06
CA GLY A 861 69.13 2.77 -25.66
C GLY A 861 69.29 3.66 -24.40
N PRO A 862 68.40 4.65 -24.21
CA PRO A 862 68.52 5.69 -23.18
C PRO A 862 68.59 5.14 -21.74
N ALA A 863 68.15 3.91 -21.49
CA ALA A 863 68.12 3.26 -20.18
C ALA A 863 69.46 2.62 -19.73
N VAL A 864 70.54 2.66 -20.53
CA VAL A 864 71.79 1.96 -20.21
C VAL A 864 72.96 2.92 -20.02
N ALA A 865 73.65 2.81 -18.87
CA ALA A 865 74.80 3.64 -18.52
C ALA A 865 75.92 3.62 -19.59
N PRO A 866 76.62 4.76 -19.84
CA PRO A 866 77.62 4.88 -20.90
C PRO A 866 78.79 3.91 -20.76
N LEU A 867 79.28 3.39 -21.90
CA LEU A 867 80.26 2.29 -22.06
C LEU A 867 81.72 2.64 -21.67
N ASN A 868 81.97 3.43 -20.62
CA ASN A 868 83.33 3.83 -20.25
C ASN A 868 84.21 2.62 -19.86
N GLY A 869 85.04 2.14 -20.81
CA GLY A 869 85.97 1.02 -20.62
C GLY A 869 85.37 -0.37 -20.86
N LEU A 870 84.08 -0.48 -21.19
CA LEU A 870 83.41 -1.75 -21.46
C LEU A 870 83.43 -2.08 -22.96
N LYS A 871 83.58 -3.36 -23.28
CA LYS A 871 83.39 -3.92 -24.62
C LYS A 871 82.01 -4.58 -24.70
N ARG A 872 81.38 -4.49 -25.88
CA ARG A 872 80.03 -4.97 -26.12
C ARG A 872 79.99 -5.91 -27.33
N TYR A 873 79.41 -7.09 -27.16
CA TYR A 873 79.28 -8.09 -28.21
C TYR A 873 77.84 -8.58 -28.31
N ARG A 874 77.34 -8.71 -29.54
CA ARG A 874 76.02 -9.27 -29.84
C ARG A 874 76.17 -10.70 -30.29
N PHE A 875 75.43 -11.59 -29.64
CA PHE A 875 75.24 -12.98 -29.99
C PHE A 875 73.89 -13.11 -30.70
N SER A 876 73.91 -13.57 -31.95
CA SER A 876 72.69 -13.91 -32.69
C SER A 876 72.55 -15.41 -32.74
N PHE A 877 71.35 -15.92 -32.51
CA PHE A 877 71.05 -17.35 -32.41
C PHE A 877 70.26 -17.83 -33.62
N ALA A 878 70.29 -19.14 -33.86
CA ALA A 878 69.58 -19.77 -34.97
C ALA A 878 68.06 -19.51 -34.89
N PRO A 879 67.35 -19.39 -36.04
CA PRO A 879 65.90 -19.25 -36.09
C PRO A 879 65.20 -20.34 -35.28
N GLY A 880 64.26 -19.93 -34.42
CA GLY A 880 63.52 -20.83 -33.52
C GLY A 880 64.02 -20.86 -32.08
N ILE A 881 65.17 -20.23 -31.78
CA ILE A 881 65.58 -19.94 -30.40
C ILE A 881 64.96 -18.60 -29.99
N ASP A 882 63.99 -18.67 -29.08
CA ASP A 882 63.41 -17.50 -28.43
C ASP A 882 64.07 -17.29 -27.06
N LEU A 883 64.93 -16.26 -26.96
CA LEU A 883 65.70 -15.97 -25.76
C LEU A 883 64.84 -15.50 -24.58
N PHE A 884 63.64 -14.96 -24.85
CA PHE A 884 62.69 -14.63 -23.79
C PHE A 884 62.04 -15.89 -23.22
N ASN A 885 61.78 -16.89 -24.07
CA ASN A 885 61.30 -18.20 -23.61
C ASN A 885 62.34 -18.93 -22.77
N LEU A 886 63.62 -18.61 -22.87
CA LEU A 886 64.68 -19.17 -22.02
C LEU A 886 64.83 -18.48 -20.66
N GLY A 887 64.01 -17.46 -20.37
CA GLY A 887 63.97 -16.80 -19.07
C GLY A 887 65.09 -15.79 -18.85
N LEU A 888 65.81 -15.41 -19.91
CA LEU A 888 66.90 -14.44 -19.81
C LEU A 888 66.38 -13.03 -19.58
N LYS A 889 67.13 -12.27 -18.77
CA LYS A 889 66.84 -10.89 -18.41
C LYS A 889 68.05 -10.00 -18.71
N ILE A 890 67.78 -8.75 -19.04
CA ILE A 890 68.83 -7.72 -19.07
C ILE A 890 69.42 -7.63 -17.66
N GLY A 891 70.73 -7.73 -17.55
CA GLY A 891 71.47 -7.80 -16.30
C GLY A 891 72.00 -9.19 -15.96
N ASP A 892 71.44 -10.26 -16.53
CA ASP A 892 71.91 -11.63 -16.28
C ASP A 892 73.36 -11.81 -16.70
N VAL A 893 74.10 -12.61 -15.94
CA VAL A 893 75.50 -12.90 -16.24
C VAL A 893 75.61 -14.24 -16.95
N ILE A 894 76.01 -14.21 -18.21
CA ILE A 894 76.26 -15.40 -19.02
C ILE A 894 77.75 -15.71 -19.06
N ASN A 895 78.08 -16.95 -19.39
CA ASN A 895 79.46 -17.35 -19.68
C ASN A 895 79.67 -17.46 -21.20
N TYR A 896 80.81 -17.02 -21.72
CA TYR A 896 81.16 -17.20 -23.13
C TYR A 896 82.58 -17.74 -23.29
N THR A 897 82.85 -18.45 -24.38
CA THR A 897 84.20 -18.91 -24.73
C THR A 897 84.95 -17.80 -25.46
N ASP A 898 86.11 -17.39 -24.93
CA ASP A 898 86.97 -16.39 -25.56
C ASP A 898 87.86 -16.98 -26.67
N VAL A 899 88.57 -16.11 -27.39
CA VAL A 899 89.48 -16.49 -28.49
C VAL A 899 90.62 -17.46 -28.07
N SER A 900 90.90 -17.61 -26.78
CA SER A 900 91.90 -18.54 -26.25
C SER A 900 91.30 -19.88 -25.78
N GLY A 901 89.98 -20.03 -25.90
CA GLY A 901 89.24 -21.20 -25.44
C GLY A 901 88.92 -21.18 -23.95
N GLN A 902 89.15 -20.05 -23.26
CA GLN A 902 88.82 -19.90 -21.84
C GLN A 902 87.38 -19.40 -21.66
N THR A 903 86.75 -19.78 -20.55
CA THR A 903 85.39 -19.32 -20.21
C THR A 903 85.47 -17.98 -19.49
N GLN A 904 84.73 -16.98 -19.99
CA GLN A 904 84.64 -15.62 -19.46
C GLN A 904 83.19 -15.28 -19.10
N ARG A 905 82.97 -14.23 -18.31
CA ARG A 905 81.63 -13.81 -17.83
C ARG A 905 81.24 -12.43 -18.35
N ALA A 906 80.05 -12.28 -18.94
CA ALA A 906 79.54 -10.98 -19.37
C ALA A 906 78.08 -10.79 -18.95
N ALA A 907 77.67 -9.54 -18.72
CA ALA A 907 76.30 -9.21 -18.36
C ALA A 907 75.49 -8.84 -19.60
N ILE A 908 74.26 -9.35 -19.72
CA ILE A 908 73.32 -8.97 -20.79
C ILE A 908 72.94 -7.49 -20.61
N ASP A 909 73.03 -6.69 -21.68
CA ASP A 909 72.62 -5.28 -21.68
C ASP A 909 71.52 -4.94 -22.69
N GLU A 910 71.24 -5.85 -23.62
CA GLU A 910 70.13 -5.78 -24.56
C GLU A 910 69.70 -7.22 -24.88
N LEU A 911 68.40 -7.45 -24.93
CA LEU A 911 67.81 -8.74 -25.21
C LEU A 911 66.71 -8.56 -26.26
N SER A 912 66.69 -9.44 -27.23
CA SER A 912 65.66 -9.55 -28.27
C SER A 912 65.30 -11.02 -28.45
N GLN A 913 64.29 -11.31 -29.28
CA GLN A 913 63.78 -12.66 -29.44
C GLN A 913 64.88 -13.66 -29.87
N SER A 914 65.78 -13.29 -30.77
CA SER A 914 66.82 -14.20 -31.30
C SER A 914 68.24 -13.67 -31.15
N SER A 915 68.43 -12.58 -30.40
CA SER A 915 69.77 -12.03 -30.15
C SER A 915 69.87 -11.39 -28.78
N LEU A 916 71.06 -11.46 -28.19
CA LEU A 916 71.38 -10.72 -26.97
C LEU A 916 72.69 -9.97 -27.18
N SER A 917 72.81 -8.80 -26.56
CA SER A 917 74.07 -8.09 -26.44
C SER A 917 74.56 -8.19 -25.01
N VAL A 918 75.85 -8.44 -24.84
CA VAL A 918 76.51 -8.45 -23.53
C VAL A 918 77.60 -7.41 -23.45
N ARG A 919 77.87 -6.98 -22.23
CA ARG A 919 78.96 -6.08 -21.87
C ARG A 919 79.92 -6.70 -20.86
N PHE A 920 81.20 -6.41 -21.02
CA PHE A 920 82.25 -6.79 -20.07
C PHE A 920 83.44 -5.83 -20.10
N ASP A 921 84.29 -5.91 -19.08
CA ASP A 921 85.52 -5.10 -18.96
C ASP A 921 86.61 -5.66 -19.89
N GLY A 922 86.81 -5.01 -21.03
CA GLY A 922 87.77 -5.44 -22.04
C GLY A 922 89.24 -5.34 -21.60
N SER A 923 89.53 -4.75 -20.44
CA SER A 923 90.86 -4.77 -19.84
C SER A 923 91.13 -6.04 -19.02
N LYS A 924 90.08 -6.76 -18.61
CA LYS A 924 90.14 -7.95 -17.75
C LYS A 924 89.81 -9.25 -18.48
N GLN A 925 89.04 -9.18 -19.56
CA GLN A 925 88.56 -10.34 -20.31
C GLN A 925 88.85 -10.18 -21.80
N SER A 926 89.15 -11.31 -22.45
CA SER A 926 89.37 -11.37 -23.90
C SER A 926 88.05 -11.38 -24.66
N ALA A 927 88.06 -10.92 -25.91
CA ALA A 927 86.86 -10.94 -26.76
C ALA A 927 86.30 -12.36 -26.96
N PRO A 928 84.96 -12.50 -27.14
CA PRO A 928 84.35 -13.77 -27.50
C PRO A 928 84.96 -14.38 -28.77
N ALA A 929 85.09 -15.70 -28.80
CA ALA A 929 85.53 -16.40 -30.00
C ALA A 929 84.54 -16.19 -31.15
N THR A 930 85.05 -15.92 -32.34
CA THR A 930 84.28 -15.87 -33.59
C THR A 930 84.64 -17.10 -34.43
N GLY A 931 83.65 -17.84 -34.95
CA GLY A 931 83.89 -19.07 -35.72
C GLY A 931 83.48 -20.38 -35.01
N ILE A 932 84.07 -21.52 -35.37
CA ILE A 932 83.63 -22.86 -34.92
C ILE A 932 83.81 -23.14 -33.42
N SER A 933 84.58 -22.30 -32.72
CA SER A 933 84.83 -22.39 -31.28
C SER A 933 83.98 -21.41 -30.47
N ARG A 934 82.98 -20.76 -31.08
CA ARG A 934 82.05 -19.88 -30.37
C ARG A 934 81.11 -20.71 -29.50
N GLY A 935 81.02 -20.36 -28.23
CA GLY A 935 80.13 -21.01 -27.27
C GLY A 935 79.63 -19.98 -26.27
N VAL A 936 78.36 -20.09 -25.91
CA VAL A 936 77.74 -19.23 -24.90
C VAL A 936 76.87 -20.11 -23.99
N ASN A 937 77.11 -19.99 -22.68
CA ASN A 937 76.34 -20.66 -21.66
C ASN A 937 75.48 -19.58 -21.02
N LEU A 938 74.20 -19.61 -21.36
CA LEU A 938 73.20 -18.70 -20.83
C LEU A 938 72.86 -19.01 -19.36
N PHE A 939 73.28 -20.19 -18.88
CA PHE A 939 73.11 -20.68 -17.52
C PHE A 939 74.47 -20.94 -16.86
N ASP A 940 74.49 -21.06 -15.52
CA ASP A 940 75.68 -21.46 -14.79
C ASP A 940 76.10 -22.89 -15.20
N PRO A 941 77.32 -23.12 -15.71
CA PRO A 941 77.81 -24.46 -16.04
C PRO A 941 77.76 -25.44 -14.87
N ALA A 942 77.75 -24.94 -13.63
CA ALA A 942 77.56 -25.77 -12.44
C ALA A 942 76.14 -26.36 -12.35
N HIS A 943 75.20 -25.88 -13.14
CA HIS A 943 73.80 -26.32 -13.13
C HIS A 943 73.42 -27.21 -14.33
N THR A 944 74.37 -27.55 -15.22
CA THR A 944 74.09 -28.29 -16.47
C THR A 944 73.50 -29.69 -16.26
N ASN A 945 73.57 -30.24 -15.05
CA ASN A 945 72.98 -31.54 -14.70
C ASN A 945 71.85 -31.41 -13.65
N ARG A 946 71.36 -30.20 -13.36
CA ARG A 946 70.24 -29.99 -12.44
C ARG A 946 68.92 -30.04 -13.20
N LEU A 947 67.89 -30.61 -12.59
CA LEU A 947 66.53 -30.53 -13.13
C LEU A 947 66.07 -29.07 -13.08
N ALA A 948 65.79 -28.48 -14.25
CA ALA A 948 65.12 -27.19 -14.33
C ALA A 948 63.69 -27.42 -14.87
N ILE A 949 62.70 -26.87 -14.17
CA ILE A 949 61.30 -26.86 -14.59
C ILE A 949 60.91 -25.40 -14.75
N ARG A 950 60.37 -25.02 -15.91
CA ARG A 950 59.90 -23.65 -16.16
C ARG A 950 58.52 -23.63 -16.77
N THR A 951 57.86 -22.48 -16.69
CA THR A 951 56.61 -22.24 -17.41
C THR A 951 56.85 -21.92 -18.89
N VAL A 952 55.96 -22.40 -19.76
CA VAL A 952 56.02 -22.18 -21.22
C VAL A 952 54.85 -21.36 -21.74
N SER A 953 53.73 -21.28 -21.02
CA SER A 953 52.58 -20.46 -21.41
C SER A 953 52.55 -19.16 -20.61
N PRO A 954 52.48 -17.98 -21.27
CA PRO A 954 52.36 -16.72 -20.59
C PRO A 954 51.00 -16.55 -19.89
N GLU A 955 49.93 -17.13 -20.42
CA GLU A 955 48.56 -16.85 -19.98
C GLU A 955 48.23 -17.27 -18.52
N PHE A 956 49.17 -17.88 -17.81
CA PHE A 956 48.97 -18.41 -16.47
C PHE A 956 50.07 -17.93 -15.53
N GLY A 957 49.71 -17.11 -14.53
CA GLY A 957 50.57 -16.83 -13.38
C GLY A 957 50.80 -18.12 -12.59
N THR A 958 52.04 -18.44 -12.26
CA THR A 958 52.36 -19.64 -11.47
C THR A 958 53.29 -19.27 -10.33
N SER A 959 52.83 -19.43 -9.09
CA SER A 959 53.71 -19.67 -7.96
C SER A 959 54.06 -21.16 -7.92
N MET A 960 55.30 -21.52 -8.24
CA MET A 960 55.75 -22.91 -8.18
C MET A 960 56.36 -23.21 -6.81
N ALA A 961 55.69 -24.05 -6.02
CA ALA A 961 56.27 -24.67 -4.83
C ALA A 961 56.53 -26.16 -5.12
N VAL A 962 57.78 -26.58 -5.06
CA VAL A 962 58.16 -28.01 -5.14
C VAL A 962 58.56 -28.45 -3.74
N SER A 963 57.72 -29.24 -3.10
CA SER A 963 58.13 -30.03 -1.93
C SER A 963 58.61 -31.39 -2.43
N THR A 964 59.92 -31.64 -2.34
CA THR A 964 60.43 -33.00 -2.52
C THR A 964 59.92 -33.87 -1.37
N VAL A 965 58.93 -34.73 -1.63
CA VAL A 965 58.74 -35.92 -0.79
C VAL A 965 59.75 -36.96 -1.27
N ALA A 966 60.96 -36.87 -0.74
CA ALA A 966 61.94 -37.94 -0.88
C ALA A 966 61.55 -39.10 0.05
N ALA A 967 60.90 -40.14 -0.49
CA ALA A 967 60.86 -41.44 0.18
C ALA A 967 61.94 -42.37 -0.41
N THR A 968 63.21 -41.96 -0.32
CA THR A 968 64.33 -42.90 -0.49
C THR A 968 64.64 -43.55 0.85
N ALA A 969 63.95 -44.64 1.18
CA ALA A 969 64.52 -45.65 2.07
C ALA A 969 65.39 -46.57 1.22
N ALA A 970 66.71 -46.35 1.22
CA ALA A 970 67.66 -47.32 0.72
C ALA A 970 67.70 -48.52 1.69
N GLY A 971 66.64 -49.34 1.66
CA GLY A 971 66.44 -50.51 2.50
C GLY A 971 64.98 -50.94 2.51
N THR A 972 64.73 -52.24 2.59
CA THR A 972 63.39 -52.77 2.90
C THR A 972 62.92 -52.13 4.21
N LEU A 973 61.85 -51.33 4.15
CA LEU A 973 61.16 -50.82 5.34
C LEU A 973 60.92 -51.99 6.29
N PRO A 974 61.47 -51.95 7.52
CA PRO A 974 61.20 -53.01 8.46
C PRO A 974 59.69 -53.02 8.69
N THR A 975 59.07 -54.19 8.55
CA THR A 975 57.62 -54.29 8.77
C THR A 975 57.26 -53.99 10.21
N GLN A 976 58.22 -54.00 11.15
CA GLN A 976 58.03 -53.66 12.55
C GLN A 976 59.18 -52.79 13.05
N LEU A 977 58.87 -51.76 13.84
CA LEU A 977 59.86 -50.92 14.48
C LEU A 977 60.42 -51.62 15.72
N LEU A 978 61.74 -51.54 15.91
CA LEU A 978 62.40 -52.10 17.11
C LEU A 978 62.33 -51.13 18.30
N ASP A 979 62.24 -49.84 18.04
CA ASP A 979 62.12 -48.74 19.00
C ASP A 979 61.15 -47.69 18.45
N ASP A 980 60.57 -46.85 19.31
CA ASP A 980 59.65 -45.79 18.91
C ASP A 980 60.30 -44.86 17.87
N LEU A 981 59.58 -44.57 16.79
CA LEU A 981 60.03 -43.67 15.74
C LEU A 981 59.41 -42.29 15.98
N THR A 982 60.23 -41.32 16.38
CA THR A 982 59.79 -39.93 16.54
C THR A 982 60.33 -39.08 15.39
N PHE A 983 59.46 -38.27 14.78
CA PHE A 983 59.82 -37.27 13.78
C PHE A 983 58.99 -36.00 13.99
N GLU A 984 59.48 -34.87 13.49
CA GLU A 984 58.77 -33.60 13.61
C GLU A 984 58.17 -33.19 12.27
N ILE A 985 56.94 -32.70 12.30
CA ILE A 985 56.23 -32.14 11.15
C ILE A 985 56.01 -30.65 11.43
N ALA A 986 56.50 -29.79 10.53
CA ALA A 986 56.15 -28.38 10.50
C ALA A 986 55.43 -28.09 9.19
N VAL A 987 54.30 -27.40 9.26
CA VAL A 987 53.54 -26.96 8.10
C VAL A 987 53.56 -25.43 8.08
N ASN A 988 54.01 -24.84 6.97
CA ASN A 988 54.03 -23.39 6.73
C ASN A 988 54.73 -22.55 7.82
N ASP A 989 55.93 -22.93 8.22
CA ASP A 989 56.75 -22.23 9.24
C ASP A 989 56.11 -22.09 10.63
N GLU A 990 55.04 -22.84 10.92
CA GLU A 990 54.52 -22.98 12.29
C GLU A 990 55.41 -23.88 13.15
N ALA A 991 55.21 -23.82 14.48
CA ALA A 991 55.99 -24.60 15.43
C ALA A 991 55.90 -26.11 15.09
N SER A 992 57.07 -26.76 15.01
CA SER A 992 57.14 -28.17 14.66
C SER A 992 56.42 -29.05 15.68
N GLN A 993 55.57 -29.96 15.20
CA GLN A 993 54.83 -30.91 16.01
C GLN A 993 55.53 -32.27 15.96
N SER A 994 55.89 -32.80 17.14
CA SER A 994 56.56 -34.09 17.25
C SER A 994 55.54 -35.22 17.19
N VAL A 995 55.62 -36.03 16.14
CA VAL A 995 54.84 -37.26 15.95
C VAL A 995 55.70 -38.44 16.38
N THR A 996 55.19 -39.28 17.29
CA THR A 996 55.85 -40.53 17.69
C THR A 996 55.00 -41.72 17.26
N VAL A 997 55.59 -42.62 16.49
CA VAL A 997 55.03 -43.93 16.14
C VAL A 997 55.60 -44.95 17.12
N PRO A 998 54.84 -45.44 18.11
CA PRO A 998 55.36 -46.36 19.10
C PRO A 998 55.72 -47.70 18.44
N ALA A 999 56.86 -48.30 18.77
CA ALA A 999 57.25 -49.60 18.22
C ALA A 999 56.18 -50.67 18.46
N SER A 1000 55.55 -50.61 19.64
CA SER A 1000 54.44 -51.49 20.00
C SER A 1000 53.26 -51.43 19.02
N SER A 1001 52.98 -50.27 18.42
CA SER A 1001 51.88 -50.08 17.45
C SER A 1001 52.14 -50.75 16.10
N THR A 1002 53.36 -51.24 15.88
CA THR A 1002 53.79 -51.87 14.63
C THR A 1002 54.01 -53.38 14.76
N THR A 1003 53.70 -53.97 15.93
CA THR A 1003 53.95 -55.39 16.20
C THR A 1003 53.09 -56.35 15.36
N ASP A 1004 51.96 -55.88 14.84
CA ASP A 1004 51.07 -56.65 13.96
C ASP A 1004 51.30 -56.36 12.46
N ASN A 1005 52.24 -55.48 12.13
CA ASN A 1005 52.51 -55.10 10.75
C ASN A 1005 53.26 -56.26 10.05
N LEU A 1006 52.65 -56.79 8.99
CA LEU A 1006 53.17 -57.91 8.21
C LEU A 1006 53.74 -57.45 6.87
N THR A 1007 53.37 -56.24 6.43
CA THR A 1007 53.77 -55.65 5.16
C THR A 1007 54.21 -54.19 5.34
N ALA A 1008 54.89 -53.63 4.34
CA ALA A 1008 55.25 -52.21 4.35
C ALA A 1008 54.00 -51.29 4.32
N ALA A 1009 52.90 -51.75 3.71
CA ALA A 1009 51.64 -51.01 3.70
C ALA A 1009 51.05 -50.87 5.11
N ASP A 1010 51.17 -51.91 5.95
CA ASP A 1010 50.74 -51.86 7.34
C ASP A 1010 51.57 -50.85 8.15
N MET A 1011 52.88 -50.76 7.88
CA MET A 1011 53.75 -49.74 8.48
C MET A 1011 53.35 -48.32 8.10
N VAL A 1012 53.01 -48.08 6.84
CA VAL A 1012 52.50 -46.78 6.39
C VAL A 1012 51.17 -46.46 7.07
N ALA A 1013 50.28 -47.44 7.24
CA ALA A 1013 49.03 -47.25 7.97
C ALA A 1013 49.26 -46.88 9.44
N SER A 1014 50.21 -47.53 10.13
CA SER A 1014 50.59 -47.15 11.51
C SER A 1014 51.18 -45.75 11.61
N ILE A 1015 51.99 -45.33 10.63
CA ILE A 1015 52.56 -43.97 10.60
C ILE A 1015 51.45 -42.94 10.39
N ASN A 1016 50.54 -43.17 9.43
CA ASN A 1016 49.42 -42.26 9.18
C ASN A 1016 48.48 -42.17 10.37
N ALA A 1017 48.17 -43.30 11.02
CA ALA A 1017 47.35 -43.30 12.23
C ALA A 1017 48.00 -42.51 13.36
N ALA A 1018 49.33 -42.61 13.53
CA ALA A 1018 50.05 -41.81 14.51
C ALA A 1018 49.98 -40.30 14.18
N ILE A 1019 50.12 -39.93 12.91
CA ILE A 1019 49.98 -38.53 12.45
C ILE A 1019 48.56 -38.01 12.71
N GLU A 1020 47.51 -38.78 12.39
CA GLU A 1020 46.11 -38.37 12.65
C GLU A 1020 45.79 -38.15 14.13
N THR A 1021 46.44 -38.93 15.01
CA THR A 1021 46.24 -38.80 16.47
C THR A 1021 47.11 -37.74 17.13
N SER A 1022 48.14 -37.24 16.43
CA SER A 1022 49.08 -36.23 16.94
C SER A 1022 48.52 -34.84 16.71
#